data_AF-A0A497FPK5-F1
#
_entry.id   AF-A0A497FPK5-F1
#
_cell.length_a   1.000
_cell.length_b   1.000
_cell.length_c   1.000
_cell.angle_alpha   90.00
_cell.angle_beta   90.00
_cell.angle_gamma   90.00
#
_symmetry.space_group_name_H-M   'P 1'
#
loop_
_entity.id
_entity.type
_entity.pdbx_description
1 polymer ?
#
loop_
_entity_poly.entity_id
_entity_poly.type
_entity_poly.pdbx_seq_one_letter_code
_entity_poly.pdbx_strand_id
1 'polypeptide(L)'
;MLLRCSLLSKGLYVGRLVDPSKLEELDKPYMLDPDDLTTHGIIIGMTGSGKTGAAVVLIEELLLQGIPVVIIDPKGDAVNVMLRPSNYSMKEFLKWIDPIQARKEGLTPEEYAERLAKMWRKGIESYGQSIDKARKLTENSEVIVLTPGSDAGIPISVIHDLNMPEDLNWEEHGEVLLEKIKNIVSALLQLAGRESDPLKSNEHILLSHILEYCWRKGEHVDFNRLLAYVLDPPFNRIGVIDVDMFISEKDRRELVIALNRVIASPTFRNWIKGMPLDFDKLLWTSDGKPRAVVFYLAHLDEQQKMFAVTLVLQNLYGWMFRKAGSSKLRTLVYFDEVYGYIPPYPRNPPSKHLLMLLLKQARAFGVGVVLSTQNPVDIDYKALTNAGIWMIGRLQTENDKARVMEGLKLASSTAGTSIKEGEISRIISSLAKRVFLVHNVHENKHILFKTRWALTYLRGPLTLMQIENFMKDFKDKIEVPHVGIKAGEEHGELLALPPKIGSVLDSYFLPVQKEIELEGVKAYYPLLFFEAKISMNKSRPRISHEDRIILLVEAKDNLSLKDFARNRILGLTAKDINVSDFSSDWEKDFRFFELSDSYSKNSFCKRLIRMAKDFIVTNYRISIFTYEGLKIYSEPGESLSSFALKVRKVLRELMDKEFEKKKSSYTKKLEKLKSKIDNKKEKIELLNAEIAELKKLLAVKGADVIFSVFRRRSSLTKLSTAERIRERIRIKKKKLRQLEEEVRNLEREFEFLKAEMKRELAEVIEKYEVNVDKFKKIDIKPSKREVEILHSAILWIPLLIDKGNYQPLVNLYTGQIFS
;
A
#
# COMPACT_ATOMS: atom_id res chain seq x y z
N MET A 1 21.96 9.93 21.06
CA MET A 1 20.80 9.00 21.05
C MET A 1 21.24 7.58 21.45
N LEU A 2 22.05 7.44 22.52
CA LEU A 2 22.80 6.22 22.87
C LEU A 2 22.50 5.67 24.28
N LEU A 3 21.35 6.03 24.88
CA LEU A 3 21.04 5.72 26.29
C LEU A 3 19.60 5.21 26.47
N ARG A 4 19.22 4.15 25.74
CA ARG A 4 18.00 3.37 25.99
C ARG A 4 18.17 1.85 25.83
N CYS A 5 19.36 1.31 26.12
CA CYS A 5 19.60 -0.14 26.14
C CYS A 5 19.85 -0.62 27.58
N SER A 6 18.81 -0.90 28.36
CA SER A 6 19.03 -1.64 29.62
C SER A 6 17.84 -2.42 30.20
N LEU A 7 16.77 -2.75 29.46
CA LEU A 7 15.64 -3.54 29.99
C LEU A 7 14.92 -4.38 28.91
N LEU A 8 15.57 -5.39 28.33
CA LEU A 8 14.89 -6.50 27.60
C LEU A 8 15.66 -7.82 27.84
N SER A 9 14.93 -8.87 28.19
CA SER A 9 15.40 -10.22 28.51
C SER A 9 16.25 -10.86 27.39
N LYS A 10 17.43 -11.39 27.76
CA LYS A 10 18.62 -11.73 26.93
C LYS A 10 18.51 -12.91 25.94
N GLY A 11 17.39 -13.20 25.29
CA GLY A 11 17.33 -14.31 24.32
C GLY A 11 16.15 -14.26 23.36
N LEU A 12 16.24 -15.03 22.28
CA LEU A 12 15.21 -15.24 21.26
C LEU A 12 14.25 -16.34 21.72
N TYR A 13 12.99 -16.00 21.99
CA TYR A 13 11.99 -16.98 22.39
C TYR A 13 11.49 -17.78 21.19
N VAL A 14 12.09 -18.95 20.96
CA VAL A 14 11.81 -19.79 19.78
C VAL A 14 10.74 -20.85 20.04
N GLY A 15 10.42 -21.16 21.29
CA GLY A 15 9.47 -22.21 21.62
C GLY A 15 9.53 -22.70 23.05
N ARG A 16 8.97 -23.87 23.31
CA ARG A 16 9.00 -24.54 24.61
C ARG A 16 9.83 -25.81 24.56
N LEU A 17 10.50 -26.14 25.66
CA LEU A 17 11.24 -27.39 25.82
C LEU A 17 10.29 -28.60 25.70
N VAL A 18 10.83 -29.73 25.26
CA VAL A 18 10.11 -31.00 25.11
C VAL A 18 10.84 -32.06 25.92
N ASP A 19 10.10 -32.88 26.65
CA ASP A 19 10.65 -34.02 27.38
C ASP A 19 11.18 -35.08 26.38
N PRO A 20 12.47 -35.45 26.41
CA PRO A 20 13.01 -36.43 25.46
C PRO A 20 12.46 -37.84 25.59
N SER A 21 11.97 -38.22 26.78
CA SER A 21 11.45 -39.56 27.04
C SER A 21 9.99 -39.69 26.61
N LYS A 22 9.19 -38.66 26.87
CA LYS A 22 7.74 -38.66 26.57
C LYS A 22 7.38 -37.98 25.25
N LEU A 23 8.27 -37.16 24.71
CA LEU A 23 8.02 -36.25 23.57
C LEU A 23 6.85 -35.29 23.81
N GLU A 24 6.59 -34.99 25.08
CA GLU A 24 5.55 -34.05 25.52
C GLU A 24 6.15 -32.65 25.72
N GLU A 25 5.38 -31.63 25.32
CA GLU A 25 5.75 -30.23 25.50
C GLU A 25 5.74 -29.85 26.99
N LEU A 26 6.83 -29.28 27.46
CA LEU A 26 6.99 -28.76 28.80
C LEU A 26 6.59 -27.29 28.83
N ASP A 27 5.99 -26.82 29.93
CA ASP A 27 5.74 -25.38 30.11
C ASP A 27 7.02 -24.64 30.55
N LYS A 28 8.11 -24.82 29.81
CA LYS A 28 9.40 -24.17 30.01
C LYS A 28 9.85 -23.53 28.70
N PRO A 29 10.06 -22.20 28.64
CA PRO A 29 10.50 -21.54 27.42
C PRO A 29 11.93 -21.97 27.04
N TYR A 30 12.17 -22.12 25.75
CA TYR A 30 13.50 -22.23 25.18
C TYR A 30 13.91 -20.88 24.57
N MET A 31 14.99 -20.32 25.11
CA MET A 31 15.54 -19.02 24.74
C MET A 31 16.89 -19.26 24.08
N LEU A 32 17.03 -18.89 22.80
CA LEU A 32 18.29 -18.98 22.06
C LEU A 32 19.07 -17.67 22.17
N ASP A 33 20.36 -17.70 22.45
CA ASP A 33 21.19 -16.49 22.40
C ASP A 33 21.36 -16.05 20.93
N PRO A 34 21.03 -14.80 20.56
CA PRO A 34 21.27 -14.32 19.20
C PRO A 34 22.75 -14.40 18.79
N ASP A 35 23.70 -14.21 19.71
CA ASP A 35 25.12 -14.18 19.38
C ASP A 35 25.65 -15.59 19.03
N ASP A 36 24.99 -16.66 19.45
CA ASP A 36 25.32 -18.04 19.04
C ASP A 36 25.15 -18.23 17.52
N LEU A 37 24.25 -17.48 16.87
CA LEU A 37 24.04 -17.51 15.41
C LEU A 37 25.22 -16.93 14.63
N THR A 38 26.18 -16.25 15.28
CA THR A 38 27.45 -15.88 14.63
C THR A 38 28.27 -17.09 14.23
N THR A 39 28.04 -18.25 14.88
CA THR A 39 28.61 -19.54 14.48
C THR A 39 27.81 -20.26 13.41
N HIS A 40 26.87 -19.58 12.76
CA HIS A 40 26.01 -20.12 11.72
C HIS A 40 25.05 -21.22 12.26
N GLY A 41 24.04 -21.54 11.46
CA GLY A 41 23.07 -22.55 11.82
C GLY A 41 22.59 -23.36 10.63
N ILE A 42 22.03 -24.53 10.92
CA ILE A 42 21.35 -25.35 9.93
C ILE A 42 20.01 -25.84 10.44
N ILE A 43 18.98 -25.79 9.59
CA ILE A 43 17.65 -26.31 9.85
C ILE A 43 17.37 -27.44 8.86
N ILE A 44 17.26 -28.66 9.35
CA ILE A 44 17.12 -29.87 8.53
C ILE A 44 15.80 -30.56 8.88
N GLY A 45 15.12 -31.13 7.91
CA GLY A 45 13.89 -31.89 8.15
C GLY A 45 13.10 -32.12 6.87
N MET A 46 12.29 -33.18 6.85
CA MET A 46 11.42 -33.50 5.70
C MET A 46 10.40 -32.38 5.39
N THR A 47 9.73 -32.45 4.24
CA THR A 47 8.60 -31.56 3.92
C THR A 47 7.56 -31.59 5.04
N GLY A 48 7.08 -30.42 5.47
CA GLY A 48 6.07 -30.35 6.54
C GLY A 48 6.59 -30.58 7.96
N SER A 49 7.88 -30.88 8.18
CA SER A 49 8.47 -30.98 9.53
C SER A 49 8.42 -29.68 10.34
N GLY A 50 8.28 -28.53 9.67
CA GLY A 50 8.14 -27.21 10.30
C GLY A 50 9.32 -26.26 10.10
N LYS A 51 10.32 -26.60 9.28
CA LYS A 51 11.55 -25.80 9.05
C LYS A 51 11.29 -24.31 8.83
N THR A 52 10.48 -23.96 7.83
CA THR A 52 10.13 -22.56 7.52
C THR A 52 9.45 -21.87 8.69
N GLY A 53 8.62 -22.59 9.47
CA GLY A 53 7.99 -22.03 10.66
C GLY A 53 9.00 -21.73 11.76
N ALA A 54 9.99 -22.61 11.98
CA ALA A 54 11.08 -22.37 12.92
C ALA A 54 11.96 -21.19 12.48
N ALA A 55 12.27 -21.09 11.19
CA ALA A 55 13.00 -19.96 10.63
C ALA A 55 12.23 -18.63 10.77
N VAL A 56 10.94 -18.60 10.43
CA VAL A 56 10.12 -17.38 10.57
C VAL A 56 10.05 -16.96 12.04
N VAL A 57 9.89 -17.89 12.97
CA VAL A 57 9.91 -17.58 14.42
C VAL A 57 11.25 -17.00 14.86
N LEU A 58 12.36 -17.54 14.34
CA LEU A 58 13.69 -16.98 14.60
C LEU A 58 13.81 -15.54 14.06
N ILE A 59 13.34 -15.30 12.83
CA ILE A 59 13.35 -14.00 12.17
C ILE A 59 12.49 -12.98 12.93
N GLU A 60 11.30 -13.38 13.40
CA GLU A 60 10.44 -12.53 14.23
C GLU A 60 11.15 -12.02 15.49
N GLU A 61 11.84 -12.90 16.22
CA GLU A 61 12.56 -12.52 17.43
C GLU A 61 13.76 -11.61 17.13
N LEU A 62 14.49 -11.87 16.04
CA LEU A 62 15.62 -11.02 15.61
C LEU A 62 15.16 -9.60 15.27
N LEU A 63 14.09 -9.47 14.48
CA LEU A 63 13.52 -8.16 14.12
C LEU A 63 13.03 -7.40 15.35
N LEU A 64 12.41 -8.09 16.32
CA LEU A 64 12.00 -7.49 17.59
C LEU A 64 13.18 -7.01 18.44
N GLN A 65 14.37 -7.58 18.26
CA GLN A 65 15.61 -7.14 18.89
C GLN A 65 16.39 -6.10 18.08
N GLY A 66 15.86 -5.63 16.95
CA GLY A 66 16.54 -4.63 16.13
C GLY A 66 17.56 -5.22 15.14
N ILE A 67 17.60 -6.54 14.97
CA ILE A 67 18.57 -7.22 14.10
C ILE A 67 17.90 -7.49 12.74
N PRO A 68 18.41 -6.90 11.63
CA PRO A 68 17.87 -7.14 10.30
C PRO A 68 18.24 -8.55 9.79
N VAL A 69 17.49 -9.00 8.79
CA VAL A 69 17.65 -10.34 8.20
C VAL A 69 17.61 -10.27 6.68
N VAL A 70 18.55 -10.93 6.02
CA VAL A 70 18.51 -11.24 4.59
C VAL A 70 17.91 -12.62 4.39
N ILE A 71 16.88 -12.74 3.56
CA ILE A 71 16.16 -13.98 3.30
C ILE A 71 16.29 -14.32 1.82
N ILE A 72 16.88 -15.46 1.49
CA ILE A 72 16.95 -15.99 0.12
C ILE A 72 15.89 -17.08 0.00
N ASP A 73 14.87 -16.83 -0.84
CA ASP A 73 13.67 -17.68 -0.94
C ASP A 73 13.44 -18.21 -2.37
N PRO A 74 14.08 -19.35 -2.73
CA PRO A 74 13.90 -19.97 -4.04
C PRO A 74 12.60 -20.75 -4.21
N LYS A 75 11.86 -21.02 -3.12
CA LYS A 75 10.61 -21.81 -3.14
C LYS A 75 9.35 -20.97 -2.95
N GLY A 76 9.47 -19.78 -2.36
CA GLY A 76 8.36 -18.87 -2.09
C GLY A 76 7.67 -19.12 -0.76
N ASP A 77 8.28 -19.88 0.16
CA ASP A 77 7.73 -20.23 1.46
C ASP A 77 8.10 -19.20 2.54
N ALA A 78 9.35 -18.73 2.51
CA ALA A 78 9.90 -17.81 3.52
C ALA A 78 9.37 -16.38 3.38
N VAL A 79 8.94 -15.98 2.17
CA VAL A 79 8.28 -14.69 1.89
C VAL A 79 7.02 -14.47 2.73
N ASN A 80 6.44 -15.52 3.31
CA ASN A 80 5.36 -15.39 4.30
C ASN A 80 5.69 -14.48 5.47
N VAL A 81 6.97 -14.20 5.76
CA VAL A 81 7.41 -13.16 6.72
C VAL A 81 6.75 -11.80 6.47
N MET A 82 6.26 -11.52 5.26
CA MET A 82 5.51 -10.28 4.95
C MET A 82 4.07 -10.27 5.51
N LEU A 83 3.48 -11.44 5.80
CA LEU A 83 2.08 -11.61 6.23
C LEU A 83 1.95 -11.41 7.75
N ARG A 84 2.12 -10.17 8.21
CA ARG A 84 2.21 -9.81 9.64
C ARG A 84 0.94 -9.10 10.11
N PRO A 85 -0.09 -9.83 10.60
CA PRO A 85 -1.28 -9.22 11.19
C PRO A 85 -0.91 -8.39 12.42
N SER A 86 -1.44 -7.17 12.51
CA SER A 86 -1.19 -6.25 13.62
C SER A 86 -2.22 -6.39 14.74
N ASN A 87 -3.45 -6.79 14.39
CA ASN A 87 -4.56 -6.92 15.34
C ASN A 87 -5.30 -8.26 15.22
N TYR A 88 -4.90 -9.11 14.28
CA TYR A 88 -5.53 -10.42 14.03
C TYR A 88 -7.03 -10.29 13.83
N SER A 89 -7.46 -9.28 13.07
CA SER A 89 -8.85 -9.11 12.66
C SER A 89 -9.16 -9.93 11.41
N MET A 90 -10.43 -10.30 11.22
CA MET A 90 -10.88 -10.95 9.99
C MET A 90 -10.53 -10.14 8.74
N LYS A 91 -10.58 -8.80 8.80
CA LYS A 91 -10.22 -7.93 7.68
C LYS A 91 -8.75 -8.06 7.25
N GLU A 92 -7.82 -8.27 8.19
CA GLU A 92 -6.40 -8.50 7.85
C GLU A 92 -6.23 -9.85 7.18
N PHE A 93 -6.77 -10.92 7.78
CA PHE A 93 -6.68 -12.27 7.22
C PHE A 93 -7.36 -12.39 5.87
N LEU A 94 -8.50 -11.74 5.65
CA LEU A 94 -9.24 -11.76 4.39
C LEU A 94 -8.39 -11.31 3.19
N LYS A 95 -7.39 -10.44 3.42
CA LYS A 95 -6.44 -10.02 2.38
C LYS A 95 -5.53 -11.16 1.92
N TRP A 96 -5.23 -12.11 2.80
CA TRP A 96 -4.16 -13.09 2.62
C TRP A 96 -4.66 -14.53 2.51
N ILE A 97 -5.93 -14.82 2.80
CA ILE A 97 -6.45 -16.18 2.71
C ILE A 97 -6.40 -16.73 1.29
N ASP A 98 -6.43 -18.05 1.18
CA ASP A 98 -6.72 -18.72 -0.09
C ASP A 98 -8.23 -18.97 -0.26
N PRO A 99 -8.91 -18.33 -1.22
CA PRO A 99 -10.32 -18.56 -1.48
C PRO A 99 -10.62 -20.00 -1.94
N ILE A 100 -9.64 -20.72 -2.48
CA ILE A 100 -9.78 -22.13 -2.85
C ILE A 100 -9.84 -22.99 -1.57
N GLN A 101 -9.00 -22.70 -0.58
CA GLN A 101 -8.99 -23.42 0.68
C GLN A 101 -10.27 -23.17 1.49
N ALA A 102 -10.77 -21.93 1.52
CA ALA A 102 -12.05 -21.60 2.14
C ALA A 102 -13.20 -22.44 1.55
N ARG A 103 -13.26 -22.52 0.20
CA ARG A 103 -14.25 -23.35 -0.51
C ARG A 103 -14.10 -24.84 -0.23
N LYS A 104 -12.88 -25.37 -0.16
CA LYS A 104 -12.63 -26.79 0.20
C LYS A 104 -13.13 -27.12 1.60
N GLU A 105 -13.08 -26.17 2.53
CA GLU A 105 -13.57 -26.33 3.89
C GLU A 105 -15.08 -26.00 4.03
N GLY A 106 -15.78 -25.69 2.92
CA GLY A 106 -17.21 -25.37 2.93
C GLY A 106 -17.56 -24.03 3.58
N LEU A 107 -16.59 -23.11 3.70
CA LEU A 107 -16.74 -21.82 4.35
C LEU A 107 -16.68 -20.68 3.34
N THR A 108 -17.36 -19.57 3.63
CA THR A 108 -17.13 -18.31 2.90
C THR A 108 -15.72 -17.76 3.20
N PRO A 109 -15.14 -16.93 2.30
CA PRO A 109 -13.86 -16.27 2.55
C PRO A 109 -13.83 -15.51 3.90
N GLU A 110 -14.91 -14.83 4.25
CA GLU A 110 -15.05 -14.06 5.48
C GLU A 110 -15.09 -14.96 6.73
N GLU A 111 -15.88 -16.05 6.69
CA GLU A 111 -15.93 -17.02 7.79
C GLU A 111 -14.59 -17.74 7.98
N TYR A 112 -13.91 -18.07 6.89
CA TYR A 112 -12.59 -18.68 6.92
C TYR A 112 -11.55 -17.73 7.54
N ALA A 113 -11.56 -16.46 7.13
CA ALA A 113 -10.69 -15.43 7.69
C ALA A 113 -10.95 -15.21 9.20
N GLU A 114 -12.21 -15.15 9.63
CA GLU A 114 -12.57 -15.03 11.06
C GLU A 114 -12.11 -16.26 11.86
N ARG A 115 -12.25 -17.47 11.31
CA ARG A 115 -11.77 -18.71 11.94
C ARG A 115 -10.25 -18.70 12.09
N LEU A 116 -9.50 -18.32 11.05
CA LEU A 116 -8.04 -18.21 11.10
C LEU A 116 -7.60 -17.16 12.11
N ALA A 117 -8.25 -16.00 12.13
CA ALA A 117 -7.97 -14.93 13.08
C ALA A 117 -8.13 -15.41 14.54
N LYS A 118 -9.23 -16.11 14.86
CA LYS A 118 -9.45 -16.71 16.19
C LYS A 118 -8.42 -17.79 16.52
N MET A 119 -8.09 -18.65 15.55
CA MET A 119 -7.10 -19.71 15.74
C MET A 119 -5.71 -19.15 16.04
N TRP A 120 -5.28 -18.12 15.30
CA TRP A 120 -3.99 -17.48 15.52
C TRP A 120 -3.92 -16.77 16.88
N ARG A 121 -4.97 -16.02 17.27
CA ARG A 121 -5.03 -15.39 18.60
C ARG A 121 -4.87 -16.41 19.72
N LYS A 122 -5.64 -17.50 19.67
CA LYS A 122 -5.56 -18.60 20.65
C LYS A 122 -4.17 -19.26 20.66
N GLY A 123 -3.58 -19.45 19.48
CA GLY A 123 -2.23 -20.01 19.34
C GLY A 123 -1.17 -19.13 20.02
N ILE A 124 -1.19 -17.82 19.77
CA ILE A 124 -0.28 -16.84 20.38
C ILE A 124 -0.42 -16.82 21.91
N GLU A 125 -1.65 -16.73 22.41
CA GLU A 125 -1.96 -16.73 23.84
C GLU A 125 -1.49 -18.02 24.52
N SER A 126 -1.66 -19.17 23.87
CA SER A 126 -1.24 -20.48 24.41
C SER A 126 0.26 -20.61 24.67
N TYR A 127 1.10 -19.82 23.97
CA TYR A 127 2.54 -19.72 24.15
C TYR A 127 2.97 -18.52 25.01
N GLY A 128 2.03 -17.89 25.71
CA GLY A 128 2.29 -16.73 26.57
C GLY A 128 2.71 -15.47 25.80
N GLN A 129 2.39 -15.39 24.49
CA GLN A 129 2.68 -14.22 23.67
C GLN A 129 1.47 -13.27 23.64
N SER A 130 1.70 -12.01 23.32
CA SER A 130 0.65 -10.99 23.25
C SER A 130 0.46 -10.46 21.84
N ILE A 131 -0.76 -10.02 21.53
CA ILE A 131 -1.05 -9.30 20.27
C ILE A 131 -0.23 -7.99 20.19
N ASP A 132 0.07 -7.38 21.34
CA ASP A 132 0.96 -6.21 21.41
C ASP A 132 2.37 -6.51 20.89
N LYS A 133 2.92 -7.71 21.15
CA LYS A 133 4.22 -8.12 20.60
C LYS A 133 4.18 -8.21 19.07
N ALA A 134 3.10 -8.73 18.49
CA ALA A 134 2.91 -8.77 17.03
C ALA A 134 2.78 -7.37 16.43
N ARG A 135 2.05 -6.47 17.10
CA ARG A 135 1.95 -5.06 16.70
C ARG A 135 3.33 -4.40 16.70
N LYS A 136 4.11 -4.57 17.77
CA LYS A 136 5.50 -4.08 17.86
C LYS A 136 6.39 -4.62 16.76
N LEU A 137 6.26 -5.90 16.41
CA LEU A 137 7.00 -6.48 15.28
C LEU A 137 6.68 -5.71 13.99
N THR A 138 5.40 -5.45 13.69
CA THR A 138 5.00 -4.71 12.48
C THR A 138 5.38 -3.23 12.51
N GLU A 139 5.31 -2.56 13.66
CA GLU A 139 5.61 -1.12 13.79
C GLU A 139 7.12 -0.81 13.83
N ASN A 140 7.91 -1.69 14.44
CA ASN A 140 9.34 -1.48 14.67
C ASN A 140 10.24 -2.15 13.62
N SER A 141 9.67 -2.90 12.68
CA SER A 141 10.46 -3.51 11.60
C SER A 141 9.70 -3.53 10.28
N GLU A 142 10.45 -3.41 9.18
CA GLU A 142 9.89 -3.39 7.82
C GLU A 142 10.23 -4.70 7.09
N VAL A 143 9.37 -5.13 6.17
CA VAL A 143 9.65 -6.27 5.29
C VAL A 143 9.66 -5.72 3.87
N ILE A 144 10.76 -5.92 3.15
CA ILE A 144 10.84 -5.60 1.72
C ILE A 144 10.97 -6.90 0.94
N VAL A 145 10.16 -7.04 -0.12
CA VAL A 145 10.21 -8.20 -1.02
C VAL A 145 10.81 -7.76 -2.33
N LEU A 146 12.04 -8.19 -2.57
CA LEU A 146 12.79 -7.94 -3.78
C LEU A 146 12.57 -9.07 -4.78
N THR A 147 12.28 -8.72 -6.03
CA THR A 147 11.96 -9.66 -7.11
C THR A 147 12.87 -9.41 -8.31
N PRO A 148 14.07 -10.03 -8.38
CA PRO A 148 14.93 -9.90 -9.56
C PRO A 148 14.19 -10.29 -10.84
N GLY A 149 14.33 -9.50 -11.91
CA GLY A 149 13.68 -9.77 -13.19
C GLY A 149 12.17 -9.55 -13.23
N SER A 150 11.55 -9.08 -12.15
CA SER A 150 10.11 -8.79 -12.10
C SER A 150 9.82 -7.51 -11.34
N ASP A 151 8.79 -6.79 -11.77
CA ASP A 151 8.25 -5.63 -11.09
C ASP A 151 7.12 -5.99 -10.13
N ALA A 152 6.87 -7.27 -9.79
CA ALA A 152 5.82 -7.70 -8.86
C ALA A 152 6.11 -7.35 -7.39
N GLY A 153 7.36 -7.47 -6.95
CA GLY A 153 7.88 -6.87 -5.72
C GLY A 153 8.65 -5.59 -6.04
N ILE A 154 9.70 -5.32 -5.28
CA ILE A 154 10.67 -4.26 -5.62
C ILE A 154 11.70 -4.86 -6.58
N PRO A 155 11.84 -4.34 -7.81
CA PRO A 155 12.84 -4.86 -8.74
C PRO A 155 14.25 -4.54 -8.25
N ILE A 156 15.20 -5.43 -8.53
CA ILE A 156 16.63 -5.24 -8.23
C ILE A 156 17.35 -4.91 -9.53
N SER A 157 18.18 -3.87 -9.48
CA SER A 157 19.17 -3.64 -10.53
C SER A 157 20.43 -4.45 -10.27
N VAL A 158 20.78 -5.30 -11.22
CA VAL A 158 22.02 -6.07 -11.25
C VAL A 158 23.19 -5.25 -11.76
N ILE A 159 22.92 -4.37 -12.73
CA ILE A 159 23.88 -3.41 -13.26
C ILE A 159 23.29 -2.04 -12.94
N HIS A 160 23.61 -1.54 -11.76
CA HIS A 160 23.12 -0.26 -11.26
C HIS A 160 23.92 0.90 -11.83
N ASP A 161 25.22 0.70 -12.02
CA ASP A 161 26.12 1.68 -12.58
C ASP A 161 27.33 0.96 -13.23
N LEU A 162 27.75 1.44 -14.40
CA LEU A 162 28.99 0.99 -15.05
C LEU A 162 30.19 1.87 -14.65
N ASN A 163 29.92 2.98 -13.96
CA ASN A 163 30.92 3.95 -13.55
C ASN A 163 31.57 3.59 -12.21
N MET A 164 32.74 4.19 -11.97
CA MET A 164 33.42 4.10 -10.69
C MET A 164 32.57 4.81 -9.62
N PRO A 165 32.35 4.20 -8.44
CA PRO A 165 31.69 4.88 -7.34
C PRO A 165 32.44 6.15 -6.91
N GLU A 166 31.71 7.26 -6.73
CA GLU A 166 32.28 8.57 -6.39
C GLU A 166 33.03 8.58 -5.04
N ASP A 167 32.73 7.63 -4.15
CA ASP A 167 33.34 7.49 -2.83
C ASP A 167 34.67 6.70 -2.83
N LEU A 168 35.11 6.17 -3.97
CA LEU A 168 36.29 5.32 -4.09
C LEU A 168 37.37 5.92 -5.00
N ASN A 169 38.63 5.57 -4.73
CA ASN A 169 39.79 5.98 -5.52
C ASN A 169 40.77 4.80 -5.72
N TRP A 170 41.59 4.86 -6.76
CA TRP A 170 42.53 3.77 -7.10
C TRP A 170 43.68 3.59 -6.12
N GLU A 171 44.11 4.65 -5.42
CA GLU A 171 45.25 4.61 -4.50
C GLU A 171 44.95 3.79 -3.24
N GLU A 172 43.77 4.00 -2.66
CA GLU A 172 43.36 3.34 -1.42
C GLU A 172 42.51 2.08 -1.66
N HIS A 173 41.79 2.02 -2.79
CA HIS A 173 40.72 1.03 -3.00
C HIS A 173 40.90 0.15 -4.24
N GLY A 174 42.11 0.04 -4.80
CA GLY A 174 42.38 -0.71 -6.03
C GLY A 174 41.82 -2.13 -6.05
N GLU A 175 42.01 -2.92 -4.98
CA GLU A 175 41.47 -4.28 -4.90
C GLU A 175 39.93 -4.32 -4.90
N VAL A 176 39.30 -3.37 -4.21
CA VAL A 176 37.83 -3.25 -4.13
C VAL A 176 37.24 -2.87 -5.49
N LEU A 177 37.93 -1.97 -6.22
CA LEU A 177 37.52 -1.54 -7.55
C LEU A 177 37.64 -2.68 -8.57
N LEU A 178 38.73 -3.45 -8.55
CA LEU A 178 38.91 -4.61 -9.44
C LEU A 178 37.85 -5.69 -9.18
N GLU A 179 37.54 -5.98 -7.91
CA GLU A 179 36.48 -6.92 -7.58
C GLU A 179 35.11 -6.40 -8.05
N LYS A 180 34.82 -5.10 -7.94
CA LYS A 180 33.60 -4.50 -8.49
C LYS A 180 33.49 -4.67 -10.01
N ILE A 181 34.57 -4.37 -10.75
CA ILE A 181 34.62 -4.57 -12.21
C ILE A 181 34.30 -6.01 -12.57
N LYS A 182 35.01 -6.95 -11.93
CA LYS A 182 34.80 -8.39 -12.14
C LYS A 182 33.34 -8.79 -11.93
N ASN A 183 32.68 -8.26 -10.90
CA ASN A 183 31.28 -8.56 -10.60
C ASN A 183 30.32 -8.04 -11.67
N ILE A 184 30.54 -6.80 -12.13
CA ILE A 184 29.75 -6.18 -13.19
C ILE A 184 29.89 -6.99 -14.49
N VAL A 185 31.12 -7.34 -14.86
CA VAL A 185 31.40 -8.07 -16.10
C VAL A 185 30.86 -9.49 -16.06
N SER A 186 31.06 -10.21 -14.94
CA SER A 186 30.50 -11.56 -14.79
C SER A 186 28.97 -11.53 -14.86
N ALA A 187 28.33 -10.50 -14.30
CA ALA A 187 26.89 -10.32 -14.40
C ALA A 187 26.41 -10.05 -15.83
N LEU A 188 27.10 -9.15 -16.56
CA LEU A 188 26.81 -8.84 -17.97
C LEU A 188 26.90 -10.08 -18.87
N LEU A 189 28.01 -10.83 -18.76
CA LEU A 189 28.23 -12.02 -19.58
C LEU A 189 27.23 -13.13 -19.25
N GLN A 190 26.91 -13.32 -17.97
CA GLN A 190 25.94 -14.33 -17.57
C GLN A 190 24.52 -13.99 -18.06
N LEU A 191 24.12 -12.71 -18.02
CA LEU A 191 22.87 -12.24 -18.62
C LEU A 191 22.86 -12.42 -20.14
N ALA A 192 24.01 -12.25 -20.79
CA ALA A 192 24.18 -12.48 -22.23
C ALA A 192 24.26 -13.97 -22.61
N GLY A 193 24.22 -14.90 -21.64
CA GLY A 193 24.35 -16.34 -21.86
C GLY A 193 25.75 -16.77 -22.30
N ARG A 194 26.77 -16.02 -21.89
CA ARG A 194 28.20 -16.21 -22.22
C ARG A 194 28.99 -16.74 -21.02
N GLU A 195 30.20 -17.24 -21.26
CA GLU A 195 31.09 -17.71 -20.19
C GLU A 195 31.60 -16.52 -19.36
N SER A 196 31.30 -16.56 -18.05
CA SER A 196 31.55 -15.44 -17.12
C SER A 196 32.74 -15.67 -16.17
N ASP A 197 33.54 -16.72 -16.40
CA ASP A 197 34.74 -17.04 -15.61
C ASP A 197 35.87 -16.01 -15.90
N PRO A 198 36.30 -15.21 -14.90
CA PRO A 198 37.31 -14.16 -15.08
C PRO A 198 38.69 -14.64 -15.55
N LEU A 199 39.02 -15.91 -15.35
CA LEU A 199 40.34 -16.46 -15.68
C LEU A 199 40.36 -17.21 -17.01
N LYS A 200 39.19 -17.58 -17.55
CA LYS A 200 39.09 -18.39 -18.78
C LYS A 200 38.44 -17.65 -19.94
N SER A 201 37.56 -16.70 -19.65
CA SER A 201 36.78 -16.01 -20.66
C SER A 201 37.56 -14.82 -21.23
N ASN A 202 37.93 -14.90 -22.51
CA ASN A 202 38.52 -13.77 -23.23
C ASN A 202 37.56 -12.58 -23.28
N GLU A 203 36.24 -12.83 -23.37
CA GLU A 203 35.20 -11.80 -23.33
C GLU A 203 35.19 -11.08 -21.97
N HIS A 204 35.39 -11.82 -20.87
CA HIS A 204 35.47 -11.24 -19.51
C HIS A 204 36.71 -10.37 -19.34
N ILE A 205 37.87 -10.87 -19.77
CA ILE A 205 39.13 -10.13 -19.68
C ILE A 205 39.03 -8.83 -20.49
N LEU A 206 38.51 -8.89 -21.72
CA LEU A 206 38.31 -7.69 -22.56
C LEU A 206 37.42 -6.66 -21.86
N LEU A 207 36.22 -7.05 -21.42
CA LEU A 207 35.27 -6.14 -20.76
C LEU A 207 35.82 -5.57 -19.45
N SER A 208 36.52 -6.39 -18.66
CA SER A 208 37.15 -5.94 -17.42
C SER A 208 38.22 -4.89 -17.69
N HIS A 209 39.04 -5.08 -18.74
CA HIS A 209 40.07 -4.12 -19.12
C HIS A 209 39.49 -2.82 -19.69
N ILE A 210 38.38 -2.88 -20.44
CA ILE A 210 37.66 -1.69 -20.91
C ILE A 210 37.13 -0.88 -19.72
N LEU A 211 36.46 -1.52 -18.76
CA LEU A 211 35.94 -0.81 -17.58
C LEU A 211 37.08 -0.25 -16.73
N GLU A 212 38.17 -1.01 -16.51
CA GLU A 212 39.34 -0.53 -15.80
C GLU A 212 39.96 0.69 -16.49
N TYR A 213 40.11 0.65 -17.82
CA TYR A 213 40.63 1.76 -18.62
C TYR A 213 39.80 3.03 -18.40
N CYS A 214 38.48 2.93 -18.55
CA CYS A 214 37.59 4.07 -18.37
C CYS A 214 37.64 4.63 -16.94
N TRP A 215 37.62 3.76 -15.94
CA TRP A 215 37.66 4.16 -14.53
C TRP A 215 38.98 4.85 -14.16
N ARG A 216 40.12 4.38 -14.69
CA ARG A 216 41.43 5.02 -14.47
C ARG A 216 41.53 6.40 -15.16
N LYS A 217 40.81 6.60 -16.26
CA LYS A 217 40.75 7.86 -17.00
C LYS A 217 39.69 8.83 -16.48
N GLY A 218 38.84 8.40 -15.54
CA GLY A 218 37.67 9.18 -15.11
C GLY A 218 36.64 9.36 -16.22
N GLU A 219 36.63 8.47 -17.23
CA GLU A 219 35.68 8.52 -18.32
C GLU A 219 34.34 7.90 -17.90
N HIS A 220 33.26 8.64 -18.13
CA HIS A 220 31.93 8.12 -17.92
C HIS A 220 31.61 7.01 -18.94
N VAL A 221 31.17 5.86 -18.44
CA VAL A 221 30.81 4.67 -19.20
C VAL A 221 29.30 4.49 -19.16
N ASP A 222 28.67 4.60 -20.33
CA ASP A 222 27.34 4.05 -20.54
C ASP A 222 27.44 2.77 -21.37
N PHE A 223 26.30 2.10 -21.58
CA PHE A 223 26.31 0.84 -22.31
C PHE A 223 26.64 1.02 -23.79
N ASN A 224 26.25 2.14 -24.41
CA ASN A 224 26.54 2.41 -25.81
C ASN A 224 28.06 2.55 -26.03
N ARG A 225 28.73 3.29 -25.14
CA ARG A 225 30.18 3.43 -25.11
C ARG A 225 30.87 2.11 -24.81
N LEU A 226 30.34 1.31 -23.88
CA LEU A 226 30.85 -0.03 -23.62
C LEU A 226 30.79 -0.89 -24.90
N LEU A 227 29.66 -0.92 -25.61
CA LEU A 227 29.54 -1.66 -26.88
C LEU A 227 30.48 -1.12 -27.96
N ALA A 228 30.64 0.20 -28.06
CA ALA A 228 31.57 0.83 -28.99
C ALA A 228 33.02 0.41 -28.69
N TYR A 229 33.44 0.45 -27.42
CA TYR A 229 34.75 0.01 -26.98
C TYR A 229 34.96 -1.50 -27.05
N VAL A 230 33.90 -2.31 -27.08
CA VAL A 230 34.06 -3.73 -27.41
C VAL A 230 34.35 -3.91 -28.90
N LEU A 231 33.74 -3.13 -29.80
CA LEU A 231 34.03 -3.22 -31.23
C LEU A 231 35.43 -2.67 -31.56
N ASP A 232 35.75 -1.51 -31.01
CA ASP A 232 36.98 -0.77 -31.22
C ASP A 232 37.61 -0.37 -29.86
N PRO A 233 38.39 -1.28 -29.23
CA PRO A 233 38.96 -1.02 -27.92
C PRO A 233 39.92 0.17 -27.90
N PRO A 234 39.89 1.02 -26.85
CA PRO A 234 40.73 2.23 -26.76
C PRO A 234 42.21 1.93 -26.49
N PHE A 235 42.61 0.67 -26.57
CA PHE A 235 43.96 0.16 -26.37
C PHE A 235 44.25 -0.91 -27.44
N ASN A 236 45.52 -1.04 -27.82
CA ASN A 236 45.95 -1.99 -28.86
C ASN A 236 46.47 -3.32 -28.28
N ARG A 237 46.67 -3.43 -26.96
CA ARG A 237 47.18 -4.63 -26.29
C ARG A 237 46.43 -4.96 -25.00
N ILE A 238 46.30 -6.26 -24.72
CA ILE A 238 45.90 -6.80 -23.40
C ILE A 238 47.09 -7.59 -22.87
N GLY A 239 47.68 -7.10 -21.78
CA GLY A 239 48.97 -7.61 -21.31
C GLY A 239 50.05 -7.41 -22.38
N VAL A 240 50.59 -8.51 -22.91
CA VAL A 240 51.64 -8.51 -23.95
C VAL A 240 51.14 -8.87 -25.35
N ILE A 241 49.84 -9.18 -25.49
CA ILE A 241 49.24 -9.67 -26.74
C ILE A 241 48.44 -8.54 -27.39
N ASP A 242 48.54 -8.38 -28.70
CA ASP A 242 47.71 -7.44 -29.46
C ASP A 242 46.24 -7.86 -29.43
N VAL A 243 45.31 -6.91 -29.29
CA VAL A 243 43.89 -7.22 -29.02
C VAL A 243 43.27 -8.13 -30.08
N ASP A 244 43.55 -7.89 -31.36
CA ASP A 244 42.99 -8.70 -32.45
C ASP A 244 43.50 -10.15 -32.45
N MET A 245 44.68 -10.39 -31.88
CA MET A 245 45.22 -11.75 -31.65
C MET A 245 44.61 -12.39 -30.41
N PHE A 246 44.26 -11.59 -29.39
CA PHE A 246 43.64 -12.06 -28.16
C PHE A 246 42.16 -12.45 -28.35
N ILE A 247 41.40 -11.62 -29.06
CA ILE A 247 39.99 -11.84 -29.40
C ILE A 247 39.71 -11.27 -30.79
N SER A 248 39.22 -12.12 -31.70
CA SER A 248 39.05 -11.73 -33.09
C SER A 248 37.95 -10.67 -33.25
N GLU A 249 38.03 -9.85 -34.29
CA GLU A 249 36.99 -8.84 -34.59
C GLU A 249 35.61 -9.49 -34.75
N LYS A 250 35.55 -10.71 -35.31
CA LYS A 250 34.32 -11.50 -35.41
C LYS A 250 33.73 -11.81 -34.03
N ASP A 251 34.55 -12.27 -33.09
CA ASP A 251 34.11 -12.61 -31.74
C ASP A 251 33.68 -11.35 -30.96
N ARG A 252 34.38 -10.22 -31.16
CA ARG A 252 33.97 -8.91 -30.59
C ARG A 252 32.58 -8.49 -31.09
N ARG A 253 32.32 -8.63 -32.40
CA ARG A 253 30.98 -8.36 -32.97
C ARG A 253 29.92 -9.30 -32.41
N GLU A 254 30.23 -10.59 -32.24
CA GLU A 254 29.31 -11.56 -31.63
C GLU A 254 29.00 -11.25 -30.16
N LEU A 255 30.00 -10.78 -29.40
CA LEU A 255 29.84 -10.32 -28.02
C LEU A 255 28.92 -9.08 -27.95
N VAL A 256 29.12 -8.11 -28.84
CA VAL A 256 28.27 -6.91 -28.93
C VAL A 256 26.82 -7.27 -29.22
N ILE A 257 26.58 -8.20 -30.15
CA ILE A 257 25.23 -8.71 -30.43
C ILE A 257 24.63 -9.38 -29.19
N ALA A 258 25.41 -10.17 -28.46
CA ALA A 258 24.94 -10.85 -27.25
C ALA A 258 24.58 -9.85 -26.13
N LEU A 259 25.45 -8.87 -25.87
CA LEU A 259 25.22 -7.79 -24.89
C LEU A 259 24.03 -6.92 -25.29
N ASN A 260 23.91 -6.54 -26.57
CA ASN A 260 22.78 -5.76 -27.06
C ASN A 260 21.43 -6.50 -26.89
N ARG A 261 21.40 -7.84 -27.04
CA ARG A 261 20.19 -8.63 -26.76
C ARG A 261 19.74 -8.51 -25.31
N VAL A 262 20.65 -8.37 -24.35
CA VAL A 262 20.30 -8.16 -22.94
C VAL A 262 19.53 -6.84 -22.78
N ILE A 263 19.95 -5.77 -23.44
CA ILE A 263 19.25 -4.48 -23.37
C ILE A 263 17.96 -4.46 -24.16
N ALA A 264 17.98 -5.02 -25.37
CA ALA A 264 16.81 -5.04 -26.26
C ALA A 264 15.71 -5.96 -25.73
N SER A 265 16.06 -6.96 -24.92
CA SER A 265 15.11 -7.94 -24.38
C SER A 265 14.21 -7.33 -23.30
N PRO A 266 12.88 -7.35 -23.48
CA PRO A 266 11.93 -6.93 -22.45
C PRO A 266 12.10 -7.70 -21.14
N THR A 267 12.51 -8.98 -21.20
CA THR A 267 12.73 -9.85 -20.04
C THR A 267 13.87 -9.35 -19.16
N PHE A 268 14.94 -8.82 -19.77
CA PHE A 268 16.14 -8.39 -19.06
C PHE A 268 16.10 -6.91 -18.64
N ARG A 269 15.18 -6.12 -19.18
CA ARG A 269 14.95 -4.73 -18.74
C ARG A 269 14.73 -4.61 -17.22
N ASN A 270 14.00 -5.55 -16.63
CA ASN A 270 13.74 -5.60 -15.18
C ASN A 270 14.93 -6.07 -14.34
N TRP A 271 15.99 -6.59 -14.96
CA TRP A 271 17.25 -6.93 -14.29
C TRP A 271 18.22 -5.75 -14.26
N ILE A 272 18.03 -4.78 -15.14
CA ILE A 272 18.88 -3.59 -15.25
C ILE A 272 18.26 -2.41 -14.49
N LYS A 273 16.93 -2.41 -14.32
CA LYS A 273 16.19 -1.36 -13.60
C LYS A 273 15.78 -1.85 -12.22
N GLY A 274 16.07 -1.07 -11.17
CA GLY A 274 15.58 -1.37 -9.83
C GLY A 274 16.46 -0.78 -8.74
N MET A 275 16.20 -1.21 -7.51
CA MET A 275 17.01 -0.83 -6.36
C MET A 275 18.40 -1.49 -6.47
N PRO A 276 19.50 -0.75 -6.24
CA PRO A 276 20.84 -1.34 -6.22
C PRO A 276 20.99 -2.29 -5.03
N LEU A 277 21.86 -3.30 -5.17
CA LEU A 277 22.20 -4.25 -4.10
C LEU A 277 23.17 -3.65 -3.08
N ASP A 278 22.75 -2.57 -2.44
CA ASP A 278 23.50 -1.91 -1.38
C ASP A 278 22.96 -2.32 -0.01
N PHE A 279 23.66 -3.23 0.68
CA PHE A 279 23.24 -3.76 1.97
C PHE A 279 23.23 -2.72 3.10
N ASP A 280 23.94 -1.58 2.96
CA ASP A 280 23.82 -0.49 3.93
C ASP A 280 22.44 0.17 3.88
N LYS A 281 21.88 0.33 2.67
CA LYS A 281 20.54 0.90 2.45
C LYS A 281 19.42 -0.15 2.54
N LEU A 282 19.73 -1.43 2.32
CA LEU A 282 18.73 -2.50 2.33
C LEU A 282 18.40 -3.00 3.74
N LEU A 283 19.38 -3.12 4.62
CA LEU A 283 19.20 -3.75 5.94
C LEU A 283 18.47 -2.86 6.96
N TRP A 284 18.58 -1.54 6.80
CA TRP A 284 17.91 -0.57 7.67
C TRP A 284 17.13 0.44 6.84
N THR A 285 16.06 0.95 7.44
CA THR A 285 15.34 2.13 6.97
C THR A 285 16.13 3.40 7.27
N SER A 286 15.78 4.53 6.63
CA SER A 286 16.40 5.82 6.92
C SER A 286 16.15 6.30 8.37
N ASP A 287 15.07 5.85 9.02
CA ASP A 287 14.77 6.08 10.44
C ASP A 287 15.38 5.01 11.38
N GLY A 288 16.18 4.08 10.85
CA GLY A 288 16.99 3.14 11.65
C GLY A 288 16.26 1.85 12.08
N LYS A 289 15.03 1.60 11.63
CA LYS A 289 14.33 0.33 11.85
C LYS A 289 14.97 -0.81 11.05
N PRO A 290 15.11 -2.02 11.62
CA PRO A 290 15.61 -3.19 10.90
C PRO A 290 14.63 -3.63 9.80
N ARG A 291 15.19 -4.21 8.74
CA ARG A 291 14.42 -4.84 7.66
C ARG A 291 14.62 -6.35 7.62
N ALA A 292 13.54 -7.06 7.30
CA ALA A 292 13.62 -8.37 6.67
C ALA A 292 13.61 -8.17 5.14
N VAL A 293 14.75 -8.46 4.52
CA VAL A 293 15.00 -8.28 3.09
C VAL A 293 14.81 -9.63 2.40
N VAL A 294 13.66 -9.83 1.77
CA VAL A 294 13.32 -11.08 1.09
C VAL A 294 13.69 -11.01 -0.38
N PHE A 295 14.66 -11.82 -0.80
CA PHE A 295 14.93 -12.13 -2.20
C PHE A 295 14.04 -13.28 -2.64
N TYR A 296 12.89 -12.95 -3.25
CA TYR A 296 11.95 -13.93 -3.77
C TYR A 296 12.38 -14.36 -5.17
N LEU A 297 12.67 -15.65 -5.36
CA LEU A 297 13.23 -16.20 -6.59
C LEU A 297 12.39 -17.32 -7.22
N ALA A 298 11.23 -17.65 -6.65
CA ALA A 298 10.44 -18.81 -7.08
C ALA A 298 9.86 -18.68 -8.51
N HIS A 299 9.77 -17.46 -9.06
CA HIS A 299 9.33 -17.19 -10.44
C HIS A 299 10.42 -17.36 -11.50
N LEU A 300 11.69 -17.45 -11.09
CA LEU A 300 12.83 -17.56 -11.99
C LEU A 300 13.06 -19.01 -12.42
N ASP A 301 13.75 -19.20 -13.54
CA ASP A 301 14.33 -20.51 -13.89
C ASP A 301 15.58 -20.82 -13.06
N GLU A 302 16.06 -22.07 -13.08
CA GLU A 302 17.18 -22.48 -12.22
C GLU A 302 18.50 -21.74 -12.53
N GLN A 303 18.75 -21.34 -13.79
CA GLN A 303 19.94 -20.58 -14.14
C GLN A 303 19.85 -19.15 -13.60
N GLN A 304 18.69 -18.51 -13.77
CA GLN A 304 18.39 -17.18 -13.24
C GLN A 304 18.39 -17.14 -11.72
N LYS A 305 17.88 -18.18 -11.04
CA LYS A 305 17.97 -18.32 -9.58
C LYS A 305 19.42 -18.41 -9.13
N MET A 306 20.22 -19.29 -9.75
CA MET A 306 21.64 -19.45 -9.44
C MET A 306 22.38 -18.13 -9.60
N PHE A 307 22.10 -17.40 -10.67
CA PHE A 307 22.65 -16.09 -10.93
C PHE A 307 22.28 -15.08 -9.84
N ALA A 308 20.98 -14.91 -9.56
CA ALA A 308 20.49 -13.99 -8.54
C ALA A 308 21.08 -14.29 -7.16
N VAL A 309 21.13 -15.57 -6.76
CA VAL A 309 21.75 -15.99 -5.49
C VAL A 309 23.23 -15.62 -5.46
N THR A 310 23.98 -15.95 -6.52
CA THR A 310 25.42 -15.65 -6.58
C THR A 310 25.68 -14.16 -6.43
N LEU A 311 24.89 -13.33 -7.12
CA LEU A 311 24.97 -11.87 -7.03
C LEU A 311 24.67 -11.33 -5.62
N VAL A 312 23.62 -11.84 -4.97
CA VAL A 312 23.25 -11.46 -3.60
C VAL A 312 24.37 -11.81 -2.64
N LEU A 313 24.91 -13.02 -2.71
CA LEU A 313 26.00 -13.49 -1.85
C LEU A 313 27.28 -12.69 -2.06
N GLN A 314 27.60 -12.33 -3.30
CA GLN A 314 28.79 -11.58 -3.64
C GLN A 314 28.74 -10.14 -3.11
N ASN A 315 27.61 -9.45 -3.30
CA ASN A 315 27.42 -8.10 -2.77
C ASN A 315 27.38 -8.11 -1.23
N LEU A 316 26.79 -9.14 -0.63
CA LEU A 316 26.78 -9.30 0.82
C LEU A 316 28.20 -9.52 1.37
N TYR A 317 28.98 -10.38 0.72
CA TYR A 317 30.37 -10.66 1.09
C TYR A 317 31.23 -9.39 0.99
N GLY A 318 31.13 -8.63 -0.11
CA GLY A 318 31.83 -7.35 -0.26
C GLY A 318 31.40 -6.30 0.76
N TRP A 319 30.10 -6.24 1.09
CA TRP A 319 29.60 -5.37 2.16
C TRP A 319 30.18 -5.75 3.53
N MET A 320 30.22 -7.04 3.86
CA MET A 320 30.71 -7.56 5.14
C MET A 320 32.16 -7.14 5.42
N PHE A 321 33.04 -7.25 4.42
CA PHE A 321 34.47 -6.90 4.55
C PHE A 321 34.72 -5.42 4.82
N ARG A 322 33.79 -4.54 4.41
CA ARG A 322 33.87 -3.10 4.69
C ARG A 322 33.46 -2.73 6.11
N LYS A 323 33.02 -3.70 6.92
CA LYS A 323 32.57 -3.44 8.29
C LYS A 323 33.63 -3.80 9.31
N ALA A 324 33.62 -3.07 10.43
CA ALA A 324 34.42 -3.44 11.59
C ALA A 324 34.03 -4.84 12.11
N GLY A 325 35.01 -5.56 12.63
CA GLY A 325 34.78 -6.84 13.30
C GLY A 325 33.82 -6.71 14.48
N SER A 326 33.02 -7.75 14.74
CA SER A 326 32.03 -7.77 15.81
C SER A 326 31.82 -9.18 16.30
N SER A 327 31.83 -9.37 17.63
CA SER A 327 31.41 -10.62 18.27
C SER A 327 29.90 -10.72 18.43
N LYS A 328 29.17 -9.61 18.30
CA LYS A 328 27.70 -9.56 18.37
C LYS A 328 27.07 -9.77 17.01
N LEU A 329 25.91 -10.42 16.98
CA LEU A 329 25.13 -10.60 15.76
C LEU A 329 24.63 -9.25 15.23
N ARG A 330 25.12 -8.87 14.05
CA ARG A 330 24.73 -7.65 13.32
C ARG A 330 23.57 -7.90 12.36
N THR A 331 23.60 -9.04 11.66
CA THR A 331 22.59 -9.43 10.68
C THR A 331 22.60 -10.95 10.50
N LEU A 332 21.47 -11.51 10.10
CA LEU A 332 21.33 -12.93 9.77
C LEU A 332 21.02 -13.12 8.29
N VAL A 333 21.69 -14.05 7.64
CA VAL A 333 21.35 -14.54 6.29
C VAL A 333 20.62 -15.86 6.44
N TYR A 334 19.32 -15.87 6.18
CA TYR A 334 18.53 -17.10 6.09
C TYR A 334 18.43 -17.53 4.62
N PHE A 335 18.88 -18.74 4.30
CA PHE A 335 18.73 -19.32 2.97
C PHE A 335 17.76 -20.51 3.05
N ASP A 336 16.56 -20.35 2.50
CA ASP A 336 15.59 -21.44 2.43
C ASP A 336 15.89 -22.40 1.28
N GLU A 337 15.82 -23.70 1.55
CA GLU A 337 16.09 -24.78 0.59
C GLU A 337 17.41 -24.57 -0.21
N VAL A 338 18.56 -24.65 0.47
CA VAL A 338 19.91 -24.47 -0.11
C VAL A 338 20.33 -25.59 -1.08
N TYR A 339 19.46 -26.57 -1.32
CA TYR A 339 19.69 -27.68 -2.26
C TYR A 339 20.14 -27.16 -3.63
N GLY A 340 21.23 -27.73 -4.16
CA GLY A 340 21.80 -27.36 -5.46
C GLY A 340 22.75 -26.15 -5.45
N TYR A 341 22.78 -25.34 -4.39
CA TYR A 341 23.66 -24.16 -4.28
C TYR A 341 24.99 -24.47 -3.56
N ILE A 342 25.02 -25.51 -2.73
CA ILE A 342 26.23 -25.96 -2.02
C ILE A 342 26.42 -27.49 -2.08
N PRO A 343 26.37 -28.11 -3.28
CA PRO A 343 26.44 -29.56 -3.40
C PRO A 343 27.82 -30.11 -3.04
N PRO A 344 27.94 -31.39 -2.62
CA PRO A 344 29.21 -32.09 -2.52
C PRO A 344 29.98 -32.14 -3.85
N TYR A 345 31.30 -32.32 -3.78
CA TYR A 345 32.16 -32.57 -4.96
C TYR A 345 31.66 -33.78 -5.76
N PRO A 346 31.73 -33.79 -7.12
CA PRO A 346 32.41 -32.85 -8.02
C PRO A 346 31.61 -31.62 -8.43
N ARG A 347 30.34 -31.49 -8.02
CA ARG A 347 29.53 -30.32 -8.40
C ARG A 347 30.06 -29.07 -7.71
N ASN A 348 30.28 -28.01 -8.49
CA ASN A 348 30.84 -26.75 -8.01
C ASN A 348 30.16 -25.54 -8.67
N PRO A 349 28.89 -25.26 -8.34
CA PRO A 349 28.18 -24.11 -8.88
C PRO A 349 28.82 -22.79 -8.38
N PRO A 350 28.61 -21.66 -9.07
CA PRO A 350 29.22 -20.37 -8.69
C PRO A 350 28.92 -19.92 -7.25
N SER A 351 27.72 -20.22 -6.75
CA SER A 351 27.29 -19.87 -5.39
C SER A 351 28.04 -20.63 -4.28
N LYS A 352 28.56 -21.84 -4.57
CA LYS A 352 29.19 -22.71 -3.57
C LYS A 352 30.40 -22.06 -2.91
N HIS A 353 31.27 -21.45 -3.72
CA HIS A 353 32.49 -20.81 -3.20
C HIS A 353 32.15 -19.66 -2.24
N LEU A 354 31.20 -18.80 -2.62
CA LEU A 354 30.76 -17.65 -1.81
C LEU A 354 30.09 -18.08 -0.50
N LEU A 355 29.20 -19.08 -0.55
CA LEU A 355 28.60 -19.64 0.67
C LEU A 355 29.66 -20.21 1.61
N MET A 356 30.64 -20.94 1.07
CA MET A 356 31.75 -21.48 1.87
C MET A 356 32.64 -20.39 2.47
N LEU A 357 32.84 -19.27 1.78
CA LEU A 357 33.57 -18.13 2.33
C LEU A 357 32.80 -17.47 3.48
N LEU A 358 31.50 -17.23 3.29
CA LEU A 358 30.64 -16.70 4.35
C LEU A 358 30.66 -17.60 5.58
N LEU A 359 30.46 -18.91 5.43
CA LEU A 359 30.45 -19.86 6.55
C LEU A 359 31.81 -19.96 7.29
N LYS A 360 32.91 -19.51 6.70
CA LYS A 360 34.24 -19.54 7.34
C LYS A 360 34.61 -18.23 8.00
N GLN A 361 34.19 -17.10 7.41
CA GLN A 361 34.74 -15.79 7.76
C GLN A 361 33.67 -14.85 8.35
N ALA A 362 32.39 -15.07 8.07
CA ALA A 362 31.32 -14.14 8.45
C ALA A 362 31.14 -13.99 9.96
N ARG A 363 31.52 -15.01 10.74
CA ARG A 363 31.57 -14.96 12.21
C ARG A 363 32.38 -13.76 12.73
N ALA A 364 33.51 -13.42 12.11
CA ALA A 364 34.38 -12.33 12.56
C ALA A 364 33.73 -10.93 12.43
N PHE A 365 32.72 -10.82 11.56
CA PHE A 365 32.02 -9.58 11.26
C PHE A 365 30.62 -9.51 11.86
N GLY A 366 30.25 -10.47 12.71
CA GLY A 366 28.92 -10.56 13.30
C GLY A 366 27.81 -10.91 12.28
N VAL A 367 28.16 -11.59 11.18
CA VAL A 367 27.18 -12.02 10.17
C VAL A 367 26.91 -13.51 10.34
N GLY A 368 25.69 -13.85 10.77
CA GLY A 368 25.24 -15.23 10.91
C GLY A 368 24.65 -15.76 9.60
N VAL A 369 24.77 -17.06 9.34
CA VAL A 369 24.19 -17.71 8.16
C VAL A 369 23.40 -18.91 8.64
N VAL A 370 22.11 -18.98 8.33
CA VAL A 370 21.25 -20.12 8.64
C VAL A 370 20.78 -20.74 7.34
N LEU A 371 21.21 -21.98 7.10
CA LEU A 371 20.83 -22.76 5.92
C LEU A 371 19.66 -23.69 6.26
N SER A 372 18.64 -23.73 5.42
CA SER A 372 17.53 -24.68 5.53
C SER A 372 17.57 -25.65 4.36
N THR A 373 17.31 -26.94 4.61
CA THR A 373 17.24 -27.96 3.54
C THR A 373 16.29 -29.09 3.89
N GLN A 374 15.68 -29.67 2.86
CA GLN A 374 15.00 -30.95 2.95
C GLN A 374 15.94 -32.13 2.69
N ASN A 375 17.04 -31.89 1.97
CA ASN A 375 17.95 -32.92 1.46
C ASN A 375 19.36 -32.69 2.05
N PRO A 376 19.65 -33.19 3.26
CA PRO A 376 20.96 -32.99 3.90
C PRO A 376 22.11 -33.72 3.20
N VAL A 377 21.83 -34.80 2.47
CA VAL A 377 22.83 -35.57 1.68
C VAL A 377 23.49 -34.68 0.62
N ASP A 378 22.74 -33.74 0.05
CA ASP A 378 23.18 -32.88 -1.03
C ASP A 378 23.80 -31.55 -0.55
N ILE A 379 24.23 -31.49 0.72
CA ILE A 379 25.02 -30.38 1.26
C ILE A 379 26.48 -30.82 1.46
N ASP A 380 27.41 -29.96 1.03
CA ASP A 380 28.84 -30.13 1.27
C ASP A 380 29.11 -30.26 2.78
N TYR A 381 29.83 -31.32 3.18
CA TYR A 381 30.08 -31.61 4.60
C TYR A 381 30.84 -30.47 5.30
N LYS A 382 31.64 -29.69 4.56
CA LYS A 382 32.35 -28.54 5.12
C LYS A 382 31.39 -27.44 5.55
N ALA A 383 30.24 -27.30 4.87
CA ALA A 383 29.22 -26.35 5.28
C ALA A 383 28.58 -26.75 6.61
N LEU A 384 28.26 -28.04 6.74
CA LEU A 384 27.69 -28.63 7.97
C LEU A 384 28.60 -28.43 9.19
N THR A 385 29.88 -28.75 9.03
CA THR A 385 30.85 -28.69 10.14
C THR A 385 31.18 -27.26 10.62
N ASN A 386 30.92 -26.23 9.81
CA ASN A 386 31.07 -24.83 10.22
C ASN A 386 29.82 -24.27 10.93
N ALA A 387 28.70 -25.00 10.95
CA ALA A 387 27.49 -24.57 11.66
C ALA A 387 27.55 -24.98 13.14
N GLY A 388 27.46 -24.01 14.03
CA GLY A 388 27.44 -24.20 15.47
C GLY A 388 26.07 -24.55 16.03
N ILE A 389 24.99 -24.17 15.34
CA ILE A 389 23.61 -24.52 15.72
C ILE A 389 22.99 -25.46 14.70
N TRP A 390 22.45 -26.58 15.15
CA TRP A 390 21.72 -27.53 14.33
C TRP A 390 20.32 -27.70 14.88
N MET A 391 19.30 -27.39 14.07
CA MET A 391 17.89 -27.64 14.38
C MET A 391 17.40 -28.78 13.48
N ILE A 392 17.33 -29.99 14.03
CA ILE A 392 17.01 -31.21 13.28
C ILE A 392 15.57 -31.61 13.58
N GLY A 393 14.70 -31.43 12.59
CA GLY A 393 13.34 -31.93 12.61
C GLY A 393 13.27 -33.40 12.18
N ARG A 394 12.06 -33.91 12.03
CA ARG A 394 11.82 -35.29 11.61
C ARG A 394 12.49 -35.58 10.25
N LEU A 395 13.18 -36.72 10.14
CA LEU A 395 13.78 -37.25 8.90
C LEU A 395 13.17 -38.61 8.55
N GLN A 396 13.00 -38.88 7.25
CA GLN A 396 12.29 -40.05 6.74
C GLN A 396 13.26 -41.16 6.31
N THR A 397 14.34 -40.79 5.61
CA THR A 397 15.26 -41.77 5.01
C THR A 397 16.43 -42.09 5.94
N GLU A 398 16.92 -43.32 5.90
CA GLU A 398 18.13 -43.72 6.66
C GLU A 398 19.38 -43.00 6.17
N ASN A 399 19.47 -42.68 4.87
CA ASN A 399 20.59 -41.93 4.30
C ASN A 399 20.65 -40.50 4.86
N ASP A 400 19.51 -39.81 4.96
CA ASP A 400 19.46 -38.46 5.55
C ASP A 400 19.90 -38.49 7.01
N LYS A 401 19.45 -39.50 7.77
CA LYS A 401 19.85 -39.69 9.17
C LYS A 401 21.34 -39.93 9.28
N ALA A 402 21.88 -40.89 8.52
CA ALA A 402 23.29 -41.21 8.53
C ALA A 402 24.15 -39.97 8.23
N ARG A 403 23.74 -39.16 7.26
CA ARG A 403 24.41 -37.91 6.92
C ARG A 403 24.40 -36.88 8.05
N VAL A 404 23.24 -36.66 8.67
CA VAL A 404 23.12 -35.74 9.80
C VAL A 404 23.93 -36.22 11.01
N MET A 405 23.93 -37.54 11.27
CA MET A 405 24.73 -38.13 12.34
C MET A 405 26.23 -38.00 12.10
N GLU A 406 26.71 -38.21 10.86
CA GLU A 406 28.10 -37.99 10.47
C GLU A 406 28.52 -36.53 10.75
N GLY A 407 27.71 -35.56 10.33
CA GLY A 407 27.98 -34.15 10.56
C GLY A 407 27.97 -33.78 12.05
N LEU A 408 27.00 -34.29 12.83
CA LEU A 408 26.94 -34.08 14.28
C LEU A 408 28.16 -34.66 15.02
N LYS A 409 28.64 -35.84 14.62
CA LYS A 409 29.85 -36.46 15.20
C LYS A 409 31.07 -35.58 14.99
N LEU A 410 31.25 -35.07 13.77
CA LEU A 410 32.37 -34.20 13.43
C LEU A 410 32.28 -32.86 14.19
N ALA A 411 31.09 -32.25 14.26
CA ALA A 411 30.87 -31.03 15.04
C ALA A 411 31.17 -31.25 16.53
N SER A 412 30.69 -32.36 17.11
CA SER A 412 30.81 -32.67 18.54
C SER A 412 32.22 -33.13 18.93
N SER A 413 32.97 -33.78 18.05
CA SER A 413 34.39 -34.09 18.29
C SER A 413 35.25 -32.84 18.46
N THR A 414 34.80 -31.72 17.90
CA THR A 414 35.45 -30.40 18.05
C THR A 414 35.05 -29.71 19.36
N ALA A 415 33.91 -30.09 19.95
CA ALA A 415 33.31 -29.47 21.14
C ALA A 415 33.37 -30.35 22.42
N GLY A 416 33.90 -31.57 22.35
CA GLY A 416 34.11 -32.45 23.51
C GLY A 416 32.86 -33.13 24.09
N THR A 417 31.75 -33.19 23.35
CA THR A 417 30.48 -33.79 23.79
C THR A 417 30.31 -35.24 23.27
N SER A 418 30.06 -36.21 24.16
CA SER A 418 29.89 -37.62 23.79
C SER A 418 28.47 -37.92 23.29
N ILE A 419 28.32 -38.35 22.04
CA ILE A 419 27.03 -38.71 21.44
C ILE A 419 26.76 -40.22 21.54
N LYS A 420 25.60 -40.61 22.12
CA LYS A 420 25.05 -41.96 21.95
C LYS A 420 24.20 -42.02 20.68
N GLU A 421 24.82 -42.42 19.57
CA GLU A 421 24.24 -42.38 18.22
C GLU A 421 22.87 -43.08 18.09
N GLY A 422 22.72 -44.24 18.73
CA GLY A 422 21.47 -45.00 18.69
C GLY A 422 20.29 -44.30 19.37
N GLU A 423 20.54 -43.46 20.38
CA GLU A 423 19.51 -42.70 21.09
C GLU A 423 19.03 -41.51 20.24
N ILE A 424 19.97 -40.75 19.67
CA ILE A 424 19.66 -39.61 18.80
C ILE A 424 18.90 -40.04 17.54
N SER A 425 19.32 -41.14 16.90
CA SER A 425 18.63 -41.66 15.70
C SER A 425 17.17 -42.04 15.98
N ARG A 426 16.90 -42.64 17.15
CA ARG A 426 15.53 -42.96 17.60
C ARG A 426 14.71 -41.70 17.88
N ILE A 427 15.32 -40.70 18.52
CA ILE A 427 14.67 -39.41 18.78
C ILE A 427 14.28 -38.75 17.45
N ILE A 428 15.23 -38.57 16.52
CA ILE A 428 14.98 -37.92 15.22
C ILE A 428 13.84 -38.60 14.44
N SER A 429 13.77 -39.93 14.50
CA SER A 429 12.74 -40.72 13.82
C SER A 429 11.34 -40.55 14.43
N SER A 430 11.27 -40.28 15.73
CA SER A 430 10.03 -40.17 16.51
C SER A 430 9.54 -38.72 16.68
N LEU A 431 10.30 -37.72 16.21
CA LEU A 431 9.93 -36.32 16.32
C LEU A 431 8.57 -36.02 15.68
N ALA A 432 7.70 -35.39 16.45
CA ALA A 432 6.45 -34.83 15.96
C ALA A 432 6.68 -33.58 15.09
N LYS A 433 5.62 -33.11 14.43
CA LYS A 433 5.67 -31.88 13.61
C LYS A 433 6.06 -30.68 14.48
N ARG A 434 6.96 -29.83 13.98
CA ARG A 434 7.50 -28.63 14.65
C ARG A 434 8.29 -28.90 15.93
N VAL A 435 8.70 -30.15 16.17
CA VAL A 435 9.64 -30.50 17.23
C VAL A 435 11.01 -30.68 16.61
N PHE A 436 12.02 -30.06 17.21
CA PHE A 436 13.40 -30.07 16.74
C PHE A 436 14.34 -30.53 17.84
N LEU A 437 15.28 -31.39 17.47
CA LEU A 437 16.49 -31.63 18.23
C LEU A 437 17.48 -30.51 17.93
N VAL A 438 17.89 -29.80 18.97
CA VAL A 438 18.91 -28.75 18.91
C VAL A 438 20.22 -29.28 19.42
N HIS A 439 21.24 -29.17 18.58
CA HIS A 439 22.62 -29.21 19.00
C HIS A 439 23.20 -27.81 18.85
N ASN A 440 23.64 -27.23 19.96
CA ASN A 440 24.30 -25.94 20.01
C ASN A 440 25.71 -26.18 20.56
N VAL A 441 26.75 -25.82 19.80
CA VAL A 441 28.15 -26.01 20.22
C VAL A 441 28.52 -25.21 21.47
N HIS A 442 27.74 -24.18 21.81
CA HIS A 442 27.90 -23.38 23.02
C HIS A 442 27.20 -24.00 24.24
N GLU A 443 26.47 -25.11 24.06
CA GLU A 443 25.74 -25.81 25.10
C GLU A 443 26.21 -27.26 25.27
N ASN A 444 26.30 -27.71 26.52
CA ASN A 444 26.79 -29.06 26.84
C ASN A 444 25.72 -30.16 26.70
N LYS A 445 24.50 -29.83 26.26
CA LYS A 445 23.37 -30.77 26.21
C LYS A 445 22.57 -30.59 24.92
N HIS A 446 22.11 -31.70 24.37
CA HIS A 446 21.10 -31.66 23.32
C HIS A 446 19.74 -31.32 23.92
N ILE A 447 19.02 -30.42 23.25
CA ILE A 447 17.72 -29.94 23.70
C ILE A 447 16.67 -30.36 22.69
N LEU A 448 15.49 -30.76 23.16
CA LEU A 448 14.31 -30.85 22.31
C LEU A 448 13.43 -29.64 22.60
N PHE A 449 12.97 -28.98 21.55
CA PHE A 449 11.99 -27.93 21.67
C PHE A 449 10.92 -28.04 20.60
N LYS A 450 9.73 -27.54 20.92
CA LYS A 450 8.64 -27.35 19.98
C LYS A 450 8.52 -25.86 19.68
N THR A 451 8.56 -25.53 18.40
CA THR A 451 8.47 -24.13 17.94
C THR A 451 7.18 -23.48 18.45
N ARG A 452 7.28 -22.26 18.97
CA ARG A 452 6.10 -21.49 19.38
C ARG A 452 5.18 -21.19 18.19
N TRP A 453 3.96 -20.77 18.49
CA TRP A 453 3.11 -20.20 17.45
C TRP A 453 3.77 -18.94 16.86
N ALA A 454 3.84 -18.87 15.53
CA ALA A 454 4.39 -17.72 14.82
C ALA A 454 3.46 -16.50 14.96
N LEU A 455 4.02 -15.30 15.10
CA LEU A 455 3.24 -14.06 15.06
C LEU A 455 2.75 -13.79 13.64
N THR A 456 3.55 -14.20 12.65
CA THR A 456 3.30 -14.15 11.23
C THR A 456 2.30 -15.23 10.79
N TYR A 457 1.49 -14.92 9.78
CA TYR A 457 0.61 -15.89 9.14
C TYR A 457 1.40 -16.75 8.13
N LEU A 458 1.49 -18.05 8.41
CA LEU A 458 2.17 -19.03 7.55
C LEU A 458 1.17 -19.70 6.60
N ARG A 459 1.02 -19.16 5.40
CA ARG A 459 0.06 -19.65 4.39
C ARG A 459 0.59 -20.80 3.52
N GLY A 460 1.91 -20.91 3.38
CA GLY A 460 2.56 -21.74 2.36
C GLY A 460 3.08 -20.89 1.19
N PRO A 461 3.50 -21.50 0.06
CA PRO A 461 4.15 -20.77 -1.02
C PRO A 461 3.27 -19.65 -1.60
N LEU A 462 3.81 -18.44 -1.72
CA LEU A 462 3.12 -17.34 -2.40
C LEU A 462 3.48 -17.29 -3.89
N THR A 463 2.50 -16.96 -4.73
CA THR A 463 2.76 -16.74 -6.17
C THR A 463 3.19 -15.30 -6.44
N LEU A 464 3.83 -15.08 -7.59
CA LEU A 464 4.27 -13.74 -8.01
C LEU A 464 3.10 -12.73 -8.08
N MET A 465 1.93 -13.17 -8.58
CA MET A 465 0.71 -12.35 -8.64
C MET A 465 0.15 -12.01 -7.24
N GLN A 466 0.32 -12.90 -6.26
CA GLN A 466 -0.08 -12.61 -4.88
C GLN A 466 0.86 -11.58 -4.25
N ILE A 467 2.17 -11.70 -4.49
CA ILE A 467 3.16 -10.70 -4.06
C ILE A 467 2.82 -9.34 -4.65
N GLU A 468 2.52 -9.27 -5.96
CA GLU A 468 2.13 -8.02 -6.62
C GLU A 468 0.93 -7.35 -5.95
N ASN A 469 -0.12 -8.12 -5.67
CA ASN A 469 -1.32 -7.63 -5.00
C ASN A 469 -1.02 -7.15 -3.57
N PHE A 470 -0.20 -7.88 -2.82
CA PHE A 470 0.14 -7.53 -1.43
C PHE A 470 1.10 -6.35 -1.33
N MET A 471 1.96 -6.14 -2.33
CA MET A 471 2.95 -5.07 -2.37
C MET A 471 2.41 -3.77 -2.98
N LYS A 472 1.20 -3.76 -3.55
CA LYS A 472 0.62 -2.61 -4.25
C LYS A 472 0.63 -1.33 -3.42
N ASP A 473 0.11 -1.39 -2.19
CA ASP A 473 0.05 -0.23 -1.27
C ASP A 473 1.44 0.17 -0.73
N PHE A 474 2.41 -0.76 -0.76
CA PHE A 474 3.75 -0.55 -0.21
C PHE A 474 4.67 0.11 -1.23
N LYS A 475 4.57 -0.28 -2.51
CA LYS A 475 5.31 0.33 -3.62
C LYS A 475 5.01 1.81 -3.80
N ASP A 476 3.77 2.23 -3.55
CA ASP A 476 3.39 3.64 -3.64
C ASP A 476 4.04 4.50 -2.53
N LYS A 477 4.56 3.87 -1.46
CA LYS A 477 5.22 4.55 -0.34
C LYS A 477 6.74 4.60 -0.44
N ILE A 478 7.36 3.65 -1.13
CA ILE A 478 8.80 3.64 -1.35
C ILE A 478 9.07 4.32 -2.68
N GLU A 479 9.72 5.48 -2.64
CA GLU A 479 10.40 6.04 -3.80
C GLU A 479 11.51 5.06 -4.20
N VAL A 480 11.20 4.08 -5.04
CA VAL A 480 12.20 3.18 -5.61
C VAL A 480 13.03 4.06 -6.54
N PRO A 481 14.31 4.34 -6.23
CA PRO A 481 15.16 5.10 -7.13
C PRO A 481 15.19 4.33 -8.44
N HIS A 482 14.70 4.94 -9.51
CA HIS A 482 14.79 4.37 -10.85
C HIS A 482 16.22 4.57 -11.35
N VAL A 483 17.17 3.89 -10.71
CA VAL A 483 18.53 3.73 -11.22
C VAL A 483 18.52 2.47 -12.07
N GLY A 484 17.88 2.58 -13.23
CA GLY A 484 18.31 1.74 -14.35
C GLY A 484 19.57 2.35 -14.91
N ILE A 485 20.42 1.55 -15.57
CA ILE A 485 21.27 2.08 -16.63
C ILE A 485 20.36 3.02 -17.41
N LYS A 486 20.63 4.33 -17.37
CA LYS A 486 20.08 5.24 -18.35
C LYS A 486 20.63 4.68 -19.66
N ALA A 487 19.86 3.85 -20.36
CA ALA A 487 19.92 3.87 -21.82
C ALA A 487 19.78 5.36 -22.08
N GLY A 488 20.88 5.99 -22.50
CA GLY A 488 21.14 7.39 -22.25
C GLY A 488 19.86 8.18 -22.33
N GLU A 489 19.60 9.04 -21.34
CA GLU A 489 18.99 10.29 -21.76
C GLU A 489 19.94 10.78 -22.83
N GLU A 490 19.54 10.60 -24.09
CA GLU A 490 20.22 11.12 -25.25
C GLU A 490 20.36 12.61 -24.95
N HIS A 491 21.50 13.01 -24.43
CA HIS A 491 22.06 14.28 -24.84
C HIS A 491 22.72 13.98 -26.18
N GLY A 492 21.85 13.74 -27.17
CA GLY A 492 22.21 13.82 -28.57
C GLY A 492 22.82 15.19 -28.82
N GLU A 493 23.66 15.27 -29.84
CA GLU A 493 24.26 16.53 -30.24
C GLU A 493 23.16 17.60 -30.39
N LEU A 494 23.36 18.78 -29.81
CA LEU A 494 22.39 19.85 -29.98
C LEU A 494 22.31 20.22 -31.46
N LEU A 495 21.10 20.18 -32.01
CA LEU A 495 20.86 20.43 -33.42
C LEU A 495 20.98 21.92 -33.72
N ALA A 496 21.49 22.25 -34.91
CA ALA A 496 21.57 23.63 -35.39
C ALA A 496 20.22 24.17 -35.89
N LEU A 497 19.26 23.29 -36.19
CA LEU A 497 17.94 23.62 -36.72
C LEU A 497 16.86 22.88 -35.93
N PRO A 498 15.65 23.46 -35.80
CA PRO A 498 14.56 22.80 -35.08
C PRO A 498 14.13 21.51 -35.80
N PRO A 499 13.91 20.40 -35.06
CA PRO A 499 13.36 19.15 -35.59
C PRO A 499 12.05 19.33 -36.36
N LYS A 500 11.82 18.47 -37.35
CA LYS A 500 10.57 18.47 -38.12
C LYS A 500 9.42 17.90 -37.28
N ILE A 501 8.37 18.70 -37.10
CA ILE A 501 7.14 18.30 -36.39
C ILE A 501 6.03 18.02 -37.40
N GLY A 502 5.19 17.01 -37.13
CA GLY A 502 4.04 16.70 -37.97
C GLY A 502 2.98 17.80 -37.93
N SER A 503 2.12 17.88 -38.95
CA SER A 503 1.14 18.96 -39.13
C SER A 503 -0.03 18.98 -38.13
N VAL A 504 0.00 18.15 -37.09
CA VAL A 504 -1.07 18.02 -36.07
C VAL A 504 -0.78 18.85 -34.83
N LEU A 505 0.49 19.07 -34.49
CA LEU A 505 0.89 19.95 -33.40
C LEU A 505 1.52 21.20 -34.02
N ASP A 506 1.14 22.36 -33.51
CA ASP A 506 1.85 23.59 -33.85
C ASP A 506 3.25 23.59 -33.19
N SER A 507 4.13 24.48 -33.64
CA SER A 507 5.46 24.66 -33.05
C SER A 507 5.65 26.13 -32.72
N TYR A 508 5.90 26.43 -31.45
CA TYR A 508 6.10 27.78 -30.95
C TYR A 508 7.35 27.87 -30.09
N PHE A 509 7.98 29.04 -30.09
CA PHE A 509 9.16 29.37 -29.30
C PHE A 509 8.80 30.43 -28.28
N LEU A 510 9.27 30.25 -27.04
CA LEU A 510 9.23 31.29 -26.04
C LEU A 510 10.39 32.27 -26.24
N PRO A 511 10.18 33.58 -26.03
CA PRO A 511 11.23 34.57 -26.16
C PRO A 511 12.19 34.51 -24.96
N VAL A 512 13.42 34.97 -25.14
CA VAL A 512 14.30 35.28 -24.00
C VAL A 512 13.76 36.53 -23.30
N GLN A 513 13.44 36.42 -22.02
CA GLN A 513 13.00 37.57 -21.20
C GLN A 513 14.06 37.99 -20.17
N LYS A 514 15.05 37.14 -19.91
CA LYS A 514 16.10 37.34 -18.92
C LYS A 514 17.46 37.01 -19.53
N GLU A 515 18.27 38.04 -19.74
CA GLU A 515 19.69 37.87 -20.10
C GLU A 515 20.51 37.70 -18.82
N ILE A 516 21.33 36.65 -18.78
CA ILE A 516 22.22 36.34 -17.65
C ILE A 516 23.62 36.09 -18.19
N GLU A 517 24.62 36.75 -17.61
CA GLU A 517 26.05 36.56 -17.92
C GLU A 517 26.60 35.33 -17.17
N LEU A 518 26.25 34.14 -17.64
CA LEU A 518 26.83 32.87 -17.19
C LEU A 518 27.43 32.15 -18.39
N GLU A 519 28.57 31.47 -18.21
CA GLU A 519 29.14 30.63 -19.26
C GLU A 519 28.26 29.40 -19.49
N GLY A 520 27.85 29.18 -20.74
CA GLY A 520 26.98 28.07 -21.11
C GLY A 520 26.60 28.10 -22.58
N VAL A 521 25.85 27.10 -23.02
CA VAL A 521 25.29 27.00 -24.37
C VAL A 521 23.82 27.42 -24.31
N LYS A 522 23.39 28.27 -25.23
CA LYS A 522 21.97 28.63 -25.37
C LYS A 522 21.26 27.56 -26.19
N ALA A 523 20.20 26.96 -25.63
CA ALA A 523 19.47 25.89 -26.30
C ALA A 523 17.97 25.94 -26.04
N TYR A 524 17.19 25.55 -27.04
CA TYR A 524 15.75 25.37 -26.97
C TYR A 524 15.42 23.93 -26.58
N TYR A 525 14.65 23.79 -25.51
CA TYR A 525 14.17 22.50 -25.01
C TYR A 525 12.68 22.28 -25.35
N PRO A 526 12.28 21.13 -25.93
CA PRO A 526 10.91 20.90 -26.36
C PRO A 526 9.99 20.46 -25.20
N LEU A 527 8.88 21.16 -25.01
CA LEU A 527 7.74 20.69 -24.20
C LEU A 527 6.48 20.54 -25.04
N LEU A 528 5.60 19.65 -24.60
CA LEU A 528 4.22 19.61 -25.04
C LEU A 528 3.39 20.63 -24.27
N PHE A 529 2.68 21.46 -25.01
CA PHE A 529 1.72 22.44 -24.52
C PHE A 529 0.31 22.05 -24.97
N PHE A 530 -0.63 21.98 -24.03
CA PHE A 530 -2.05 21.83 -24.32
C PHE A 530 -2.86 22.87 -23.56
N GLU A 531 -3.66 23.67 -24.26
CA GLU A 531 -4.71 24.51 -23.66
C GLU A 531 -6.06 23.84 -23.89
N ALA A 532 -6.81 23.64 -22.82
CA ALA A 532 -8.12 23.02 -22.86
C ALA A 532 -9.19 23.93 -22.24
N LYS A 533 -10.33 24.04 -22.92
CA LYS A 533 -11.55 24.62 -22.37
C LYS A 533 -12.45 23.51 -21.82
N ILE A 534 -12.88 23.67 -20.58
CA ILE A 534 -13.89 22.81 -19.96
C ILE A 534 -15.19 23.60 -19.92
N SER A 535 -16.22 23.11 -20.59
CA SER A 535 -17.55 23.73 -20.64
C SER A 535 -18.58 22.73 -20.14
N MET A 536 -18.95 22.82 -18.86
CA MET A 536 -19.90 21.92 -18.20
C MET A 536 -21.27 22.57 -18.10
N ASN A 537 -22.26 21.99 -18.77
CA ASN A 537 -23.66 22.40 -18.67
C ASN A 537 -24.54 21.18 -18.41
N LYS A 538 -24.86 20.94 -17.14
CA LYS A 538 -25.63 19.78 -16.68
C LYS A 538 -26.98 20.21 -16.17
N SER A 539 -28.02 19.41 -16.43
CA SER A 539 -29.39 19.68 -15.99
C SER A 539 -29.68 19.17 -14.57
N ARG A 540 -28.99 18.10 -14.13
CA ARG A 540 -29.11 17.50 -12.79
C ARG A 540 -27.77 16.89 -12.35
N PRO A 541 -27.08 17.46 -11.35
CA PRO A 541 -27.32 18.78 -10.76
C PRO A 541 -27.22 19.91 -11.79
N ARG A 542 -27.98 21.00 -11.60
CA ARG A 542 -27.95 22.14 -12.52
C ARG A 542 -26.64 22.89 -12.33
N ILE A 543 -25.73 22.78 -13.29
CA ILE A 543 -24.39 23.37 -13.22
C ILE A 543 -24.09 24.03 -14.55
N SER A 544 -23.62 25.28 -14.49
CA SER A 544 -22.97 25.97 -15.60
C SER A 544 -21.59 26.37 -15.12
N HIS A 545 -20.54 25.80 -15.70
CA HIS A 545 -19.16 26.08 -15.32
C HIS A 545 -18.27 26.09 -16.55
N GLU A 546 -17.48 27.14 -16.71
CA GLU A 546 -16.43 27.21 -17.71
C GLU A 546 -15.08 27.39 -17.02
N ASP A 547 -14.07 26.65 -17.47
CA ASP A 547 -12.71 26.74 -16.97
C ASP A 547 -11.70 26.57 -18.10
N ARG A 548 -10.48 27.06 -17.89
CA ARG A 548 -9.36 26.87 -18.81
C ARG A 548 -8.21 26.21 -18.08
N ILE A 549 -7.67 25.15 -18.68
CA ILE A 549 -6.55 24.40 -18.13
C ILE A 549 -5.41 24.40 -19.14
N ILE A 550 -4.22 24.72 -18.66
CA ILE A 550 -2.97 24.56 -19.39
C ILE A 550 -2.25 23.33 -18.82
N LEU A 551 -1.82 22.44 -19.70
CA LEU A 551 -0.96 21.30 -19.37
C LEU A 551 0.39 21.47 -20.04
N LEU A 552 1.44 21.29 -19.24
CA LEU A 552 2.83 21.22 -19.69
C LEU A 552 3.35 19.84 -19.45
N VAL A 553 3.93 19.24 -20.49
CA VAL A 553 4.42 17.86 -20.43
C VAL A 553 5.76 17.78 -21.13
N GLU A 554 6.68 17.03 -20.55
CA GLU A 554 7.97 16.72 -21.17
C GLU A 554 7.76 15.95 -22.48
N ALA A 555 8.44 16.36 -23.55
CA ALA A 555 8.33 15.68 -24.84
C ALA A 555 9.15 14.37 -24.82
N LYS A 556 8.47 13.22 -24.87
CA LYS A 556 9.07 11.88 -24.95
C LYS A 556 8.12 10.87 -25.59
N ASP A 557 8.67 9.76 -26.09
CA ASP A 557 7.90 8.76 -26.84
C ASP A 557 6.96 7.91 -25.97
N ASN A 558 7.41 7.59 -24.77
CA ASN A 558 6.71 6.69 -23.85
C ASN A 558 5.92 7.47 -22.79
N LEU A 559 5.08 8.40 -23.25
CA LEU A 559 4.19 9.17 -22.38
C LEU A 559 3.10 8.28 -21.75
N SER A 560 2.88 8.49 -20.45
CA SER A 560 1.82 7.90 -19.64
C SER A 560 0.90 9.00 -19.11
N LEU A 561 -0.30 8.64 -18.61
CA LEU A 561 -1.20 9.62 -18.00
C LEU A 561 -0.61 10.29 -16.74
N LYS A 562 0.39 9.68 -16.09
CA LYS A 562 1.06 10.27 -14.91
C LYS A 562 1.94 11.47 -15.29
N ASP A 563 2.45 11.51 -16.51
CA ASP A 563 3.33 12.60 -16.97
C ASP A 563 2.59 13.94 -17.07
N PHE A 564 1.28 13.90 -17.35
CA PHE A 564 0.40 15.07 -17.39
C PHE A 564 0.08 15.65 -16.00
N ALA A 565 0.43 14.96 -14.92
CA ALA A 565 0.21 15.43 -13.54
C ALA A 565 1.31 16.37 -13.04
N ARG A 566 2.43 16.49 -13.77
CA ARG A 566 3.53 17.39 -13.40
C ARG A 566 3.06 18.84 -13.59
N ASN A 567 3.15 19.63 -12.53
CA ASN A 567 2.71 21.03 -12.49
C ASN A 567 3.85 22.05 -12.65
N ARG A 568 5.10 21.56 -12.65
CA ARG A 568 6.30 22.37 -12.85
C ARG A 568 7.32 21.58 -13.67
N ILE A 569 7.78 22.16 -14.78
CA ILE A 569 8.80 21.56 -15.64
C ILE A 569 9.79 22.65 -16.00
N LEU A 570 11.09 22.42 -15.75
CA LEU A 570 12.15 23.40 -16.03
C LEU A 570 11.80 24.80 -15.52
N GLY A 571 11.28 24.88 -14.30
CA GLY A 571 10.92 26.15 -13.67
C GLY A 571 9.69 26.87 -14.22
N LEU A 572 8.98 26.28 -15.19
CA LEU A 572 7.71 26.79 -15.72
C LEU A 572 6.53 26.11 -15.06
N THR A 573 5.51 26.91 -14.74
CA THR A 573 4.17 26.45 -14.39
C THR A 573 3.15 27.01 -15.38
N ALA A 574 1.93 26.49 -15.36
CA ALA A 574 0.82 26.99 -16.18
C ALA A 574 0.55 28.50 -16.01
N LYS A 575 0.92 29.09 -14.86
CA LYS A 575 0.70 30.52 -14.58
C LYS A 575 1.74 31.43 -15.22
N ASP A 576 2.92 30.88 -15.53
CA ASP A 576 4.04 31.64 -16.08
C ASP A 576 3.93 31.77 -17.60
N ILE A 577 3.01 31.03 -18.23
CA ILE A 577 2.82 30.99 -19.67
C ILE A 577 1.75 31.98 -20.10
N ASN A 578 2.14 32.87 -21.00
CA ASN A 578 1.22 33.73 -21.72
C ASN A 578 1.24 33.35 -23.20
N VAL A 579 0.10 32.94 -23.74
CA VAL A 579 -0.02 32.48 -25.14
C VAL A 579 0.29 33.62 -26.13
N SER A 580 0.14 34.89 -25.72
CA SER A 580 0.56 36.03 -26.57
C SER A 580 2.06 36.10 -26.82
N ASP A 581 2.86 35.43 -26.00
CA ASP A 581 4.32 35.48 -26.08
C ASP A 581 4.86 34.44 -27.08
N PHE A 582 3.99 33.59 -27.64
CA PHE A 582 4.39 32.51 -28.54
C PHE A 582 4.84 33.07 -29.88
N SER A 583 6.09 32.78 -30.24
CA SER A 583 6.68 33.13 -31.54
C SER A 583 6.73 31.91 -32.46
N SER A 584 6.53 32.11 -33.76
CA SER A 584 6.82 31.10 -34.78
C SER A 584 8.28 31.12 -35.26
N ASP A 585 9.04 32.14 -34.88
CA ASP A 585 10.46 32.32 -35.21
C ASP A 585 11.34 32.10 -33.97
N TRP A 586 12.60 31.71 -34.18
CA TRP A 586 13.55 31.34 -33.13
C TRP A 586 14.85 32.15 -33.21
N GLU A 587 15.55 32.28 -32.09
CA GLU A 587 16.84 32.97 -32.04
C GLU A 587 17.97 32.13 -32.68
N LYS A 588 18.72 32.71 -33.63
CA LYS A 588 19.69 31.98 -34.48
C LYS A 588 20.93 31.47 -33.75
N ASP A 589 21.26 32.05 -32.60
CA ASP A 589 22.37 31.66 -31.73
C ASP A 589 22.01 30.47 -30.82
N PHE A 590 20.74 30.05 -30.80
CA PHE A 590 20.30 28.90 -30.03
C PHE A 590 20.49 27.60 -30.81
N ARG A 591 20.76 26.52 -30.06
CA ARG A 591 20.70 25.14 -30.54
C ARG A 591 19.41 24.46 -30.08
N PHE A 592 19.11 23.27 -30.57
CA PHE A 592 17.89 22.54 -30.23
C PHE A 592 18.21 21.20 -29.60
N PHE A 593 17.52 20.88 -28.52
CA PHE A 593 17.48 19.50 -28.06
C PHE A 593 16.79 18.63 -29.11
N GLU A 594 17.25 17.39 -29.24
CA GLU A 594 16.64 16.43 -30.14
C GLU A 594 15.18 16.15 -29.74
N LEU A 595 14.36 15.91 -30.75
CA LEU A 595 12.98 15.49 -30.59
C LEU A 595 12.80 14.23 -31.41
N SER A 596 12.26 13.18 -30.79
CA SER A 596 12.08 11.89 -31.46
C SER A 596 11.29 12.03 -32.78
N ASP A 597 11.70 11.24 -33.77
CA ASP A 597 11.02 11.10 -35.06
C ASP A 597 9.54 10.72 -34.91
N SER A 598 9.12 10.17 -33.77
CA SER A 598 7.70 9.92 -33.46
C SER A 598 6.85 11.19 -33.58
N TYR A 599 7.39 12.38 -33.27
CA TYR A 599 6.70 13.67 -33.33
C TYR A 599 6.47 14.18 -34.76
N SER A 600 7.16 13.61 -35.75
CA SER A 600 6.85 13.84 -37.17
C SER A 600 5.58 13.10 -37.63
N LYS A 601 5.15 12.07 -36.89
CA LYS A 601 4.02 11.19 -37.27
C LYS A 601 2.69 11.72 -36.73
N ASN A 602 1.80 12.11 -37.64
CA ASN A 602 0.46 12.61 -37.30
C ASN A 602 -0.38 11.64 -36.43
N SER A 603 -0.20 10.32 -36.55
CA SER A 603 -0.89 9.34 -35.72
C SER A 603 -0.46 9.39 -34.25
N PHE A 604 0.83 9.63 -34.00
CA PHE A 604 1.38 9.79 -32.66
C PHE A 604 0.91 11.10 -32.03
N CYS A 605 1.00 12.22 -32.74
CA CYS A 605 0.50 13.52 -32.27
C CYS A 605 -1.00 13.49 -31.92
N LYS A 606 -1.84 12.86 -32.74
CA LYS A 606 -3.27 12.66 -32.44
C LYS A 606 -3.50 11.82 -31.17
N ARG A 607 -2.63 10.85 -30.90
CA ARG A 607 -2.67 10.05 -29.67
C ARG A 607 -2.36 10.92 -28.44
N LEU A 608 -1.38 11.82 -28.53
CA LEU A 608 -1.04 12.73 -27.44
C LEU A 608 -2.19 13.67 -27.07
N ILE A 609 -2.84 14.28 -28.07
CA ILE A 609 -4.02 15.14 -27.85
C ILE A 609 -5.15 14.35 -27.17
N ARG A 610 -5.36 13.09 -27.56
CA ARG A 610 -6.34 12.20 -26.91
C ARG A 610 -5.96 11.92 -25.45
N MET A 611 -4.69 11.66 -25.17
CA MET A 611 -4.20 11.41 -23.81
C MET A 611 -4.36 12.63 -22.90
N ALA A 612 -4.06 13.84 -23.39
CA ALA A 612 -4.29 15.09 -22.67
C ALA A 612 -5.77 15.24 -22.29
N LYS A 613 -6.67 15.00 -23.25
CA LYS A 613 -8.11 15.04 -23.03
C LYS A 613 -8.60 13.99 -22.03
N ASP A 614 -8.09 12.76 -22.12
CA ASP A 614 -8.43 11.67 -21.19
C ASP A 614 -7.92 11.95 -19.76
N PHE A 615 -6.73 12.58 -19.63
CA PHE A 615 -6.19 13.02 -18.35
C PHE A 615 -7.10 14.06 -17.68
N ILE A 616 -7.54 15.08 -18.41
CA ILE A 616 -8.44 16.12 -17.89
C ILE A 616 -9.76 15.51 -17.42
N VAL A 617 -10.38 14.65 -18.23
CA VAL A 617 -11.64 13.98 -17.88
C VAL A 617 -11.51 13.10 -16.63
N THR A 618 -10.34 12.49 -16.42
CA THR A 618 -10.09 11.60 -15.29
C THR A 618 -9.88 12.36 -13.98
N ASN A 619 -9.12 13.46 -14.05
CA ASN A 619 -8.57 14.15 -12.88
C ASN A 619 -9.28 15.46 -12.51
N TYR A 620 -9.91 16.16 -13.47
CA TYR A 620 -10.63 17.39 -13.17
C TYR A 620 -11.90 17.10 -12.37
N ARG A 621 -12.08 17.84 -11.26
CA ARG A 621 -13.24 17.71 -10.36
C ARG A 621 -13.70 19.07 -9.90
N ILE A 622 -15.02 19.27 -9.96
CA ILE A 622 -15.69 20.38 -9.31
C ILE A 622 -16.42 19.81 -8.10
N SER A 623 -16.16 20.37 -6.93
CA SER A 623 -16.91 20.00 -5.74
C SER A 623 -18.09 20.94 -5.52
N ILE A 624 -19.27 20.38 -5.30
CA ILE A 624 -20.48 21.10 -4.89
C ILE A 624 -21.09 20.47 -3.63
N PHE A 625 -21.99 21.18 -2.97
CA PHE A 625 -22.73 20.69 -1.80
C PHE A 625 -24.18 20.33 -2.18
N THR A 626 -24.76 19.37 -1.46
CA THR A 626 -26.19 19.05 -1.50
C THR A 626 -26.71 18.77 -0.09
N TYR A 627 -28.03 18.84 0.10
CA TYR A 627 -28.67 18.49 1.36
C TYR A 627 -29.54 17.24 1.17
N GLU A 628 -29.24 16.18 1.90
CA GLU A 628 -29.93 14.90 1.78
C GLU A 628 -31.45 15.04 2.00
N GLY A 629 -32.23 14.57 1.03
CA GLY A 629 -33.68 14.69 1.01
C GLY A 629 -34.21 15.92 0.26
N LEU A 630 -33.36 16.91 -0.05
CA LEU A 630 -33.69 18.05 -0.91
C LEU A 630 -32.89 17.96 -2.22
N LYS A 631 -33.56 18.06 -3.37
CA LYS A 631 -32.89 18.05 -4.69
C LYS A 631 -32.27 19.41 -5.03
N ILE A 632 -31.53 19.98 -4.08
CA ILE A 632 -30.92 21.31 -4.14
C ILE A 632 -29.40 21.15 -4.07
N TYR A 633 -28.70 21.96 -4.85
CA TYR A 633 -27.26 21.88 -5.05
C TYR A 633 -26.65 23.27 -4.94
N SER A 634 -25.42 23.36 -4.44
CA SER A 634 -24.67 24.62 -4.43
C SER A 634 -24.14 24.94 -5.82
N GLU A 635 -23.79 26.20 -6.04
CA GLU A 635 -23.00 26.59 -7.20
C GLU A 635 -21.53 26.12 -7.05
N PRO A 636 -20.80 25.89 -8.15
CA PRO A 636 -19.36 25.66 -8.12
C PRO A 636 -18.63 26.78 -7.36
N GLY A 637 -17.84 26.42 -6.35
CA GLY A 637 -17.09 27.40 -5.54
C GLY A 637 -17.90 28.13 -4.46
N GLU A 638 -19.20 27.88 -4.33
CA GLU A 638 -20.02 28.46 -3.27
C GLU A 638 -19.61 27.92 -1.88
N SER A 639 -19.52 28.80 -0.89
CA SER A 639 -19.18 28.40 0.49
C SER A 639 -20.33 27.60 1.14
N LEU A 640 -19.98 26.66 2.02
CA LEU A 640 -20.96 25.85 2.75
C LEU A 640 -21.94 26.72 3.55
N SER A 641 -21.47 27.84 4.12
CA SER A 641 -22.31 28.77 4.88
C SER A 641 -23.35 29.47 4.00
N SER A 642 -22.98 29.91 2.78
CA SER A 642 -23.93 30.49 1.82
C SER A 642 -24.99 29.47 1.40
N PHE A 643 -24.55 28.25 1.09
CA PHE A 643 -25.46 27.17 0.71
C PHE A 643 -26.41 26.78 1.85
N ALA A 644 -25.93 26.74 3.09
CA ALA A 644 -26.76 26.44 4.27
C ALA A 644 -27.89 27.46 4.48
N LEU A 645 -27.68 28.74 4.15
CA LEU A 645 -28.74 29.76 4.18
C LEU A 645 -29.85 29.48 3.15
N LYS A 646 -29.46 29.07 1.93
CA LYS A 646 -30.42 28.66 0.88
C LYS A 646 -31.24 27.45 1.33
N VAL A 647 -30.60 26.45 1.92
CA VAL A 647 -31.27 25.25 2.46
C VAL A 647 -32.23 25.60 3.60
N ARG A 648 -31.82 26.45 4.55
CA ARG A 648 -32.67 26.93 5.65
C ARG A 648 -33.94 27.61 5.13
N LYS A 649 -33.80 28.46 4.12
CA LYS A 649 -34.94 29.15 3.51
C LYS A 649 -35.96 28.16 2.93
N VAL A 650 -35.50 27.16 2.17
CA VAL A 650 -36.39 26.18 1.55
C VAL A 650 -37.04 25.25 2.58
N LEU A 651 -36.30 24.79 3.59
CA LEU A 651 -36.88 24.00 4.68
C LEU A 651 -37.97 24.77 5.42
N ARG A 652 -37.75 26.08 5.65
CA ARG A 652 -38.75 26.96 6.26
C ARG A 652 -40.01 27.09 5.41
N GLU A 653 -39.88 27.32 4.11
CA GLU A 653 -41.03 27.41 3.20
C GLU A 653 -41.85 26.10 3.15
N LEU A 654 -41.17 24.94 3.16
CA LEU A 654 -41.84 23.63 3.20
C LEU A 654 -42.54 23.39 4.54
N MET A 655 -41.87 23.73 5.64
CA MET A 655 -42.42 23.67 6.99
C MET A 655 -43.67 24.54 7.11
N ASP A 656 -43.60 25.82 6.71
CA ASP A 656 -44.71 26.77 6.80
C ASP A 656 -45.94 26.26 6.03
N LYS A 657 -45.72 25.69 4.84
CA LYS A 657 -46.78 25.11 4.01
C LYS A 657 -47.44 23.89 4.65
N GLU A 658 -46.66 22.97 5.22
CA GLU A 658 -47.19 21.79 5.92
C GLU A 658 -47.88 22.18 7.23
N PHE A 659 -47.30 23.13 7.98
CA PHE A 659 -47.81 23.66 9.23
C PHE A 659 -49.18 24.32 9.05
N GLU A 660 -49.33 25.24 8.09
CA GLU A 660 -50.62 25.90 7.82
C GLU A 660 -51.68 24.92 7.29
N LYS A 661 -51.28 23.94 6.46
CA LYS A 661 -52.20 22.88 6.02
C LYS A 661 -52.71 22.05 7.19
N LYS A 662 -51.82 21.67 8.13
CA LYS A 662 -52.19 20.85 9.29
C LYS A 662 -53.02 21.65 10.28
N LYS A 663 -52.61 22.88 10.60
CA LYS A 663 -53.35 23.84 11.44
C LYS A 663 -54.76 24.10 10.91
N SER A 664 -54.91 24.42 9.63
CA SER A 664 -56.23 24.68 9.03
C SER A 664 -57.17 23.47 9.03
N SER A 665 -56.63 22.24 9.01
CA SER A 665 -57.42 21.01 9.15
C SER A 665 -57.98 20.88 10.58
N TYR A 666 -57.16 21.10 11.60
CA TYR A 666 -57.58 21.00 13.00
C TYR A 666 -58.47 22.15 13.45
N THR A 667 -58.23 23.39 13.00
CA THR A 667 -59.08 24.53 13.34
C THR A 667 -60.53 24.30 12.89
N LYS A 668 -60.73 23.81 11.67
CA LYS A 668 -62.07 23.45 11.15
C LYS A 668 -62.77 22.39 12.02
N LYS A 669 -62.03 21.39 12.53
CA LYS A 669 -62.59 20.35 13.42
C LYS A 669 -62.96 20.94 14.79
N LEU A 670 -62.10 21.78 15.35
CA LEU A 670 -62.34 22.46 16.64
C LEU A 670 -63.53 23.42 16.55
N GLU A 671 -63.66 24.20 15.49
CA GLU A 671 -64.81 25.09 15.25
C GLU A 671 -66.13 24.31 15.20
N LYS A 672 -66.14 23.16 14.49
CA LYS A 672 -67.31 22.28 14.42
C LYS A 672 -67.71 21.70 15.78
N LEU A 673 -66.73 21.32 16.60
CA LEU A 673 -66.98 20.84 17.97
C LEU A 673 -67.47 21.98 18.88
N LYS A 674 -66.84 23.15 18.81
CA LYS A 674 -67.24 24.33 19.58
C LYS A 674 -68.68 24.75 19.29
N SER A 675 -69.06 24.83 18.01
CA SER A 675 -70.45 25.12 17.62
C SER A 675 -71.45 24.09 18.17
N LYS A 676 -71.09 22.79 18.23
CA LYS A 676 -71.95 21.77 18.86
C LYS A 676 -72.09 21.96 20.36
N ILE A 677 -71.01 22.35 21.05
CA ILE A 677 -71.00 22.63 22.48
C ILE A 677 -71.90 23.83 22.76
N ASP A 678 -71.72 24.94 22.03
CA ASP A 678 -72.47 26.18 22.21
C ASP A 678 -73.97 25.95 21.98
N ASN A 679 -74.35 25.29 20.88
CA ASN A 679 -75.75 24.91 20.59
C ASN A 679 -76.40 24.05 21.68
N LYS A 680 -75.62 23.18 22.35
CA LYS A 680 -76.12 22.35 23.47
C LYS A 680 -76.21 23.14 24.77
N LYS A 681 -75.27 24.07 25.03
CA LYS A 681 -75.32 24.98 26.17
C LYS A 681 -76.53 25.91 26.12
N GLU A 682 -76.84 26.48 24.95
CA GLU A 682 -78.06 27.28 24.75
C GLU A 682 -79.34 26.48 25.06
N LYS A 683 -79.40 25.20 24.64
CA LYS A 683 -80.53 24.31 24.97
C LYS A 683 -80.63 24.02 26.47
N ILE A 684 -79.50 23.90 27.16
CA ILE A 684 -79.44 23.73 28.62
C ILE A 684 -80.00 24.98 29.31
N GLU A 685 -79.61 26.18 28.87
CA GLU A 685 -80.13 27.44 29.41
C GLU A 685 -81.66 27.57 29.23
N LEU A 686 -82.18 27.28 28.03
CA LEU A 686 -83.61 27.29 27.75
C LEU A 686 -84.36 26.30 28.67
N LEU A 687 -83.86 25.07 28.79
CA LEU A 687 -84.45 24.05 29.66
C LEU A 687 -84.43 24.47 31.14
N ASN A 688 -83.37 25.13 31.59
CA ASN A 688 -83.27 25.66 32.94
C ASN A 688 -84.30 26.77 33.20
N ALA A 689 -84.49 27.68 32.25
CA ALA A 689 -85.51 28.73 32.33
C ALA A 689 -86.94 28.13 32.38
N GLU A 690 -87.25 27.16 31.52
CA GLU A 690 -88.55 26.45 31.53
C GLU A 690 -88.80 25.71 32.86
N ILE A 691 -87.77 25.05 33.41
CA ILE A 691 -87.86 24.41 34.73
C ILE A 691 -88.13 25.45 35.82
N ALA A 692 -87.51 26.63 35.74
CA ALA A 692 -87.73 27.72 36.70
C ALA A 692 -89.16 28.28 36.62
N GLU A 693 -89.71 28.47 35.42
CA GLU A 693 -91.11 28.84 35.24
C GLU A 693 -92.08 27.79 35.78
N LEU A 694 -91.85 26.51 35.47
CA LEU A 694 -92.68 25.42 35.98
C LEU A 694 -92.63 25.34 37.52
N LYS A 695 -91.49 25.65 38.14
CA LYS A 695 -91.37 25.76 39.60
C LYS A 695 -92.16 26.95 40.16
N LYS A 696 -92.11 28.12 39.52
CA LYS A 696 -92.92 29.29 39.90
C LYS A 696 -94.42 28.96 39.82
N LEU A 697 -94.84 28.32 38.73
CA LEU A 697 -96.24 27.92 38.49
C LEU A 697 -96.70 26.84 39.50
N LEU A 698 -95.81 25.93 39.89
CA LEU A 698 -96.05 24.97 40.98
C LEU A 698 -96.20 25.68 42.34
N ALA A 699 -95.43 26.74 42.61
CA ALA A 699 -95.52 27.52 43.85
C ALA A 699 -96.83 28.32 43.95
N VAL A 700 -97.27 28.93 42.84
CA VAL A 700 -98.57 29.65 42.76
C VAL A 700 -99.74 28.69 42.96
N LYS A 701 -99.76 27.54 42.29
CA LYS A 701 -100.82 26.52 42.49
C LYS A 701 -100.71 25.78 43.83
N GLY A 702 -99.53 25.76 44.45
CA GLY A 702 -99.32 25.24 45.80
C GLY A 702 -99.93 26.13 46.89
N ALA A 703 -100.02 27.43 46.66
CA ALA A 703 -100.71 28.37 47.54
C ALA A 703 -102.25 28.16 47.54
N ASP A 704 -102.84 27.78 46.41
CA ASP A 704 -104.28 27.45 46.30
C ASP A 704 -104.69 26.17 47.06
N VAL A 705 -103.75 25.24 47.26
CA VAL A 705 -104.00 23.98 48.01
C VAL A 705 -104.05 24.24 49.51
N ILE A 706 -103.36 25.27 50.01
CA ILE A 706 -103.42 25.65 51.44
C ILE A 706 -104.69 26.44 51.75
N PHE A 707 -105.19 27.26 50.81
CA PHE A 707 -106.44 28.01 50.97
C PHE A 707 -107.74 27.17 50.86
N SER A 708 -107.67 25.95 50.32
CA SER A 708 -108.85 25.09 50.08
C SER A 708 -109.08 24.00 51.14
N VAL A 709 -108.29 23.96 52.22
CA VAL A 709 -108.51 23.07 53.38
C VAL A 709 -109.54 23.63 54.38
N PHE A 710 -110.01 24.88 54.22
CA PHE A 710 -110.97 25.52 55.14
C PHE A 710 -112.47 25.42 54.78
N ARG A 711 -112.87 24.70 53.71
CA ARG A 711 -114.30 24.46 53.41
C ARG A 711 -114.56 23.06 52.84
N ARG A 712 -115.28 22.24 53.62
CA ARG A 712 -115.78 20.91 53.21
C ARG A 712 -116.73 21.02 52.02
N ARG A 713 -116.36 20.43 50.87
CA ARG A 713 -117.25 19.67 49.96
C ARG A 713 -116.42 18.87 48.96
N SER A 714 -116.85 17.63 48.74
CA SER A 714 -116.24 16.60 47.91
C SER A 714 -116.18 16.94 46.42
N SER A 715 -115.00 16.79 45.80
CA SER A 715 -114.83 16.47 44.37
C SER A 715 -113.37 16.05 44.11
N LEU A 716 -113.22 14.79 43.69
CA LEU A 716 -112.01 13.98 43.60
C LEU A 716 -111.15 14.24 42.34
N THR A 717 -111.18 15.44 41.74
CA THR A 717 -110.49 15.72 40.46
C THR A 717 -109.39 16.79 40.50
N LYS A 718 -108.90 17.20 41.69
CA LYS A 718 -107.89 18.28 41.81
C LYS A 718 -106.51 17.89 42.38
N LEU A 719 -106.20 16.59 42.48
CA LEU A 719 -104.84 16.08 42.76
C LEU A 719 -104.01 15.86 41.48
N SER A 720 -104.65 15.67 40.32
CA SER A 720 -104.00 15.26 39.07
C SER A 720 -103.12 16.34 38.41
N THR A 721 -103.33 17.63 38.70
CA THR A 721 -102.67 18.72 37.95
C THR A 721 -101.29 19.08 38.51
N ALA A 722 -101.12 19.10 39.84
CA ALA A 722 -99.83 19.37 40.48
C ALA A 722 -98.84 18.21 40.27
N GLU A 723 -99.35 16.97 40.29
CA GLU A 723 -98.58 15.77 40.02
C GLU A 723 -98.08 15.72 38.57
N ARG A 724 -98.92 16.11 37.60
CA ARG A 724 -98.52 16.29 36.20
C ARG A 724 -97.43 17.36 36.02
N ILE A 725 -97.43 18.44 36.80
CA ILE A 725 -96.37 19.48 36.75
C ILE A 725 -95.06 18.93 37.33
N ARG A 726 -95.10 18.19 38.46
CA ARG A 726 -93.91 17.54 39.04
C ARG A 726 -93.31 16.52 38.08
N GLU A 727 -94.13 15.73 37.40
CA GLU A 727 -93.67 14.76 36.42
C GLU A 727 -93.00 15.43 35.21
N ARG A 728 -93.57 16.54 34.70
CA ARG A 728 -92.92 17.35 33.65
C ARG A 728 -91.57 17.92 34.11
N ILE A 729 -91.47 18.39 35.35
CA ILE A 729 -90.19 18.86 35.94
C ILE A 729 -89.19 17.70 36.03
N ARG A 730 -89.61 16.51 36.45
CA ARG A 730 -88.75 15.31 36.55
C ARG A 730 -88.21 14.89 35.19
N ILE A 731 -89.06 14.84 34.17
CA ILE A 731 -88.68 14.53 32.79
C ILE A 731 -87.67 15.56 32.24
N LYS A 732 -87.95 16.86 32.41
CA LYS A 732 -87.04 17.93 31.97
C LYS A 732 -85.70 17.91 32.72
N LYS A 733 -85.69 17.63 34.03
CA LYS A 733 -84.45 17.43 34.81
C LYS A 733 -83.63 16.22 34.35
N LYS A 734 -84.28 15.11 33.97
CA LYS A 734 -83.59 13.95 33.40
C LYS A 734 -82.92 14.32 32.06
N LYS A 735 -83.64 15.04 31.19
CA LYS A 735 -83.13 15.54 29.92
C LYS A 735 -82.00 16.56 30.07
N LEU A 736 -82.08 17.42 31.09
CA LEU A 736 -81.03 18.36 31.46
C LEU A 736 -79.72 17.63 31.82
N ARG A 737 -79.78 16.63 32.70
CA ARG A 737 -78.61 15.82 33.08
C ARG A 737 -77.95 15.13 31.88
N GLN A 738 -78.76 14.60 30.97
CA GLN A 738 -78.26 13.98 29.73
C GLN A 738 -77.52 14.99 28.85
N LEU A 739 -78.09 16.19 28.65
CA LEU A 739 -77.43 17.25 27.87
C LEU A 739 -76.15 17.75 28.53
N GLU A 740 -76.13 17.92 29.85
CA GLU A 740 -74.93 18.31 30.59
C GLU A 740 -73.80 17.27 30.45
N GLU A 741 -74.14 15.98 30.47
CA GLU A 741 -73.17 14.90 30.26
C GLU A 741 -72.64 14.86 28.82
N GLU A 742 -73.50 15.06 27.84
CA GLU A 742 -73.09 15.20 26.43
C GLU A 742 -72.17 16.41 26.22
N VAL A 743 -72.45 17.55 26.85
CA VAL A 743 -71.58 18.75 26.81
C VAL A 743 -70.22 18.43 27.44
N ARG A 744 -70.19 17.80 28.62
CA ARG A 744 -68.92 17.41 29.27
C ARG A 744 -68.08 16.48 28.39
N ASN A 745 -68.70 15.54 27.69
CA ASN A 745 -67.99 14.64 26.78
C ASN A 745 -67.42 15.38 25.57
N LEU A 746 -68.21 16.29 24.97
CA LEU A 746 -67.74 17.12 23.85
C LEU A 746 -66.62 18.10 24.27
N GLU A 747 -66.67 18.65 25.49
CA GLU A 747 -65.61 19.51 26.04
C GLU A 747 -64.30 18.73 26.25
N ARG A 748 -64.37 17.47 26.70
CA ARG A 748 -63.18 16.59 26.79
C ARG A 748 -62.61 16.28 25.41
N GLU A 749 -63.47 15.95 24.43
CA GLU A 749 -63.06 15.70 23.05
C GLU A 749 -62.39 16.93 22.43
N PHE A 750 -62.92 18.13 22.71
CA PHE A 750 -62.35 19.40 22.27
C PHE A 750 -60.94 19.65 22.84
N GLU A 751 -60.75 19.48 24.15
CA GLU A 751 -59.43 19.65 24.77
C GLU A 751 -58.42 18.57 24.33
N PHE A 752 -58.87 17.33 24.13
CA PHE A 752 -58.03 16.27 23.57
C PHE A 752 -57.54 16.63 22.15
N LEU A 753 -58.46 17.01 21.27
CA LEU A 753 -58.13 17.35 19.88
C LEU A 753 -57.22 18.59 19.78
N LYS A 754 -57.37 19.54 20.71
CA LYS A 754 -56.53 20.73 20.82
C LYS A 754 -55.11 20.38 21.30
N ALA A 755 -54.98 19.45 22.24
CA ALA A 755 -53.67 18.93 22.67
C ALA A 755 -52.98 18.14 21.56
N GLU A 756 -53.74 17.31 20.83
CA GLU A 756 -53.26 16.56 19.66
C GLU A 756 -52.76 17.50 18.56
N MET A 757 -53.53 18.55 18.22
CA MET A 757 -53.10 19.59 17.29
C MET A 757 -51.76 20.22 17.71
N LYS A 758 -51.60 20.59 18.98
CA LYS A 758 -50.34 21.20 19.48
C LYS A 758 -49.15 20.26 19.30
N ARG A 759 -49.29 18.98 19.67
CA ARG A 759 -48.25 17.97 19.51
C ARG A 759 -47.87 17.78 18.04
N GLU A 760 -48.87 17.59 17.19
CA GLU A 760 -48.68 17.35 15.77
C GLU A 760 -48.11 18.54 15.01
N LEU A 761 -48.33 19.77 15.48
CA LEU A 761 -47.68 20.98 14.97
C LEU A 761 -46.22 21.09 15.42
N ALA A 762 -45.90 20.66 16.65
CA ALA A 762 -44.51 20.61 17.13
C ALA A 762 -43.67 19.58 16.35
N GLU A 763 -44.23 18.41 16.04
CA GLU A 763 -43.58 17.39 15.20
C GLU A 763 -43.23 17.92 13.79
N VAL A 764 -44.08 18.79 13.22
CA VAL A 764 -43.79 19.42 11.93
C VAL A 764 -42.59 20.37 12.04
N ILE A 765 -42.46 21.12 13.12
CA ILE A 765 -41.32 22.03 13.32
C ILE A 765 -40.02 21.22 13.44
N GLU A 766 -40.01 20.18 14.26
CA GLU A 766 -38.84 19.31 14.47
C GLU A 766 -38.42 18.59 13.18
N LYS A 767 -39.39 18.11 12.39
CA LYS A 767 -39.14 17.43 11.09
C LYS A 767 -38.32 18.27 10.10
N TYR A 768 -38.48 19.59 10.12
CA TYR A 768 -37.86 20.52 9.17
C TYR A 768 -36.67 21.30 9.75
N GLU A 769 -36.22 20.96 10.96
CA GLU A 769 -35.01 21.53 11.54
C GLU A 769 -33.77 21.14 10.73
N VAL A 770 -32.80 22.07 10.64
CA VAL A 770 -31.61 21.88 9.80
C VAL A 770 -30.63 20.97 10.50
N ASN A 771 -30.34 19.83 9.89
CA ASN A 771 -29.37 18.87 10.37
C ASN A 771 -28.05 19.01 9.59
N VAL A 772 -26.95 19.25 10.30
CA VAL A 772 -25.61 19.42 9.72
C VAL A 772 -25.12 18.14 9.02
N ASP A 773 -25.50 16.97 9.52
CA ASP A 773 -25.06 15.67 8.98
C ASP A 773 -25.69 15.34 7.62
N LYS A 774 -26.75 16.05 7.23
CA LYS A 774 -27.40 15.89 5.93
C LYS A 774 -26.69 16.64 4.81
N PHE A 775 -25.73 17.52 5.10
CA PHE A 775 -24.92 18.17 4.08
C PHE A 775 -23.90 17.19 3.50
N LYS A 776 -23.93 16.98 2.19
CA LYS A 776 -22.99 16.09 1.47
C LYS A 776 -22.23 16.86 0.42
N LYS A 777 -20.93 16.59 0.32
CA LYS A 777 -20.05 17.08 -0.75
C LYS A 777 -20.08 16.08 -1.91
N ILE A 778 -20.30 16.57 -3.12
CA ILE A 778 -20.32 15.77 -4.35
C ILE A 778 -19.27 16.31 -5.31
N ASP A 779 -18.40 15.43 -5.80
CA ASP A 779 -17.45 15.74 -6.86
C ASP A 779 -18.04 15.39 -8.23
N ILE A 780 -17.98 16.35 -9.15
CA ILE A 780 -18.53 16.21 -10.49
C ILE A 780 -17.41 16.33 -11.49
N LYS A 781 -17.37 15.33 -12.37
CA LYS A 781 -16.39 15.23 -13.45
C LYS A 781 -17.00 15.70 -14.78
N PRO A 782 -16.19 16.30 -15.66
CA PRO A 782 -16.60 16.57 -17.03
C PRO A 782 -16.63 15.26 -17.83
N SER A 783 -17.48 15.21 -18.83
CA SER A 783 -17.50 14.16 -19.85
C SER A 783 -16.54 14.49 -20.98
N LYS A 784 -16.21 13.52 -21.83
CA LYS A 784 -15.34 13.76 -23.00
C LYS A 784 -15.88 14.80 -23.99
N ARG A 785 -17.19 15.08 -23.99
CA ARG A 785 -17.80 16.10 -24.86
C ARG A 785 -17.70 17.51 -24.28
N GLU A 786 -17.52 17.61 -22.96
CA GLU A 786 -17.42 18.88 -22.22
C GLU A 786 -15.98 19.39 -22.12
N VAL A 787 -15.00 18.66 -22.68
CA VAL A 787 -13.59 19.04 -22.73
C VAL A 787 -13.18 19.23 -24.17
N GLU A 788 -12.72 20.42 -24.51
CA GLU A 788 -12.21 20.79 -25.83
C GLU A 788 -10.74 21.21 -25.70
N ILE A 789 -9.87 20.67 -26.55
CA ILE A 789 -8.48 21.12 -26.65
C ILE A 789 -8.46 22.27 -27.65
N LEU A 790 -8.16 23.48 -27.19
CA LEU A 790 -8.13 24.70 -28.02
C LEU A 790 -6.80 24.80 -28.78
N HIS A 791 -5.69 24.56 -28.07
CA HIS A 791 -4.35 24.64 -28.63
C HIS A 791 -3.54 23.40 -28.24
N SER A 792 -2.76 22.90 -29.18
CA SER A 792 -1.83 21.79 -28.95
C SER A 792 -0.55 22.02 -29.75
N ALA A 793 0.56 22.19 -29.04
CA ALA A 793 1.82 22.59 -29.66
C ALA A 793 3.03 21.92 -29.00
N ILE A 794 4.14 21.89 -29.73
CA ILE A 794 5.47 21.83 -29.15
C ILE A 794 5.89 23.27 -28.82
N LEU A 795 6.15 23.51 -27.54
CA LEU A 795 6.62 24.77 -27.00
C LEU A 795 8.12 24.63 -26.68
N TRP A 796 8.95 25.37 -27.40
CA TRP A 796 10.39 25.40 -27.24
C TRP A 796 10.78 26.45 -26.20
N ILE A 797 11.41 26.00 -25.11
CA ILE A 797 11.82 26.86 -24.00
C ILE A 797 13.28 27.26 -24.17
N PRO A 798 13.62 28.55 -24.11
CA PRO A 798 15.00 29.00 -24.13
C PRO A 798 15.68 28.73 -22.78
N LEU A 799 16.77 27.97 -22.82
CA LEU A 799 17.59 27.63 -21.66
C LEU A 799 19.04 28.05 -21.90
N LEU A 800 19.73 28.37 -20.81
CA LEU A 800 21.18 28.30 -20.75
C LEU A 800 21.56 26.97 -20.11
N ILE A 801 22.43 26.20 -20.76
CA ILE A 801 22.83 24.87 -20.30
C ILE A 801 24.35 24.75 -20.17
N ASP A 802 24.81 23.83 -19.32
CA ASP A 802 26.23 23.54 -19.13
C ASP A 802 26.84 22.88 -20.39
N LYS A 803 28.06 23.28 -20.74
CA LYS A 803 28.72 22.83 -21.97
C LYS A 803 29.26 21.39 -21.90
N GLY A 804 29.48 20.86 -20.70
CA GLY A 804 30.05 19.53 -20.47
C GLY A 804 28.99 18.45 -20.30
N ASN A 805 27.88 18.74 -19.62
CA ASN A 805 26.85 17.75 -19.30
C ASN A 805 25.43 18.10 -19.80
N TYR A 806 25.26 19.23 -20.49
CA TYR A 806 23.98 19.71 -21.05
C TYR A 806 22.85 19.89 -20.03
N GLN A 807 23.16 19.94 -18.73
CA GLN A 807 22.16 20.23 -17.70
C GLN A 807 21.72 21.69 -17.78
N PRO A 808 20.42 21.96 -17.54
CA PRO A 808 19.91 23.32 -17.52
C PRO A 808 20.52 24.09 -16.35
N LEU A 809 21.13 25.23 -16.63
CA LEU A 809 21.64 26.18 -15.64
C LEU A 809 20.61 27.27 -15.35
N VAL A 810 19.95 27.78 -16.41
CA VAL A 810 18.97 28.86 -16.30
C VAL A 810 17.84 28.66 -17.30
N ASN A 811 16.60 28.92 -16.87
CA ASN A 811 15.48 29.17 -17.77
C ASN A 811 15.46 30.64 -18.16
N LEU A 812 15.77 30.95 -19.43
CA LEU A 812 15.91 32.33 -19.91
C LEU A 812 14.58 33.06 -20.13
N TYR A 813 13.46 32.33 -20.06
CA TYR A 813 12.12 32.92 -20.09
C TYR A 813 11.65 33.31 -18.67
N THR A 814 11.81 32.44 -17.66
CA THR A 814 11.39 32.77 -16.28
C THR A 814 12.48 33.44 -15.43
N GLY A 815 13.75 33.32 -15.83
CA GLY A 815 14.92 33.72 -15.04
C GLY A 815 15.27 32.76 -13.92
N GLN A 816 14.64 31.58 -13.84
CA GLN A 816 14.93 30.62 -12.81
C GLN A 816 16.30 29.97 -13.03
N ILE A 817 17.15 30.00 -11.99
CA ILE A 817 18.43 29.29 -11.95
C ILE A 817 18.21 27.89 -11.36
N PHE A 818 18.83 26.87 -11.96
CA PHE A 818 18.84 25.50 -11.47
C PHE A 818 20.22 25.25 -10.85
N SER A 819 20.25 25.15 -9.52
CA SER A 819 21.46 24.94 -8.71
C SER A 819 21.93 23.50 -8.75
#